data_AF-A0A1H4ERL9-F1
#
_entry.id   AF-A0A1H4ERL9-F1
#
_cell.length_a   1.000
_cell.length_b   1.000
_cell.length_c   1.000
_cell.angle_alpha   90.00
_cell.angle_beta   90.00
_cell.angle_gamma   90.00
#
_symmetry.space_group_name_H-M   'P 1'
#
loop_
_entity.id
_entity.type
_entity.pdbx_description
1 polymer ?
#
loop_
_entity_poly.entity_id
_entity_poly.type
_entity_poly.pdbx_seq_one_letter_code
_entity_poly.pdbx_strand_id
1 'polypeptide(L)'
;MPPNLVDSFHDVTGLSREEYFCTNDPVGHKLGSGGGTTWLLQACMTTEDGASLAEWLPREKRILLHAGGQSRRLPSYAPSGKILTPVPVFRWERGQRLSQDLLSLQLPLYEQMMDMAPEGIHTMVVSGDVLVRTSQPLQPIPDADVVCYGLWLDASVAKNHGVFVSSRKSPQVLKHMLQKPSIETLNELQKDHYYLTDIGIWMLSDKAVELLAKKSKKGDDIIEYDMYSEFGCALGTNPSKPDEDLLDLKVAIVPLQGGEFYHFGTSREMISSTLRIQNLVNDQREIMHHDRKPHPSIFVQNAVCKYKFTEDNTNIWIENSDVSEGWTLSHDNIITGVPQNHWKVNLAPGECIDVVPIGDTEYAVRLYHIDDKFAGAEQQKQQFPVVADLEAMSMLQTLDGLALVTSRMISAEEISTEANLHRLFDQRKAFRKLNWRALAKNWNHSVFYQLDLADAKREFDEQHIGMPPALDADAPLMTRIHDAMFRGESDKAFTLLREGISPSSLILPPSSKLSVAEDQIVWGRSPVRIDIAGGWTDTPPYCLMEGGNVINLAIELNGQPPLQTYVRPCQEPRIVLRSIDLGAMEVVETSEQLRDFMHVGSPFSIPKAALVLAGFGQHSLNDELAAFGAGIELTLLSAIPAGSGLGTSSILAATVLGALNDFCGLGWDKNEIGHRTLMLEQMLTTGGGWQDQFGGVLGGVKLLQTGRGFAQNPQVRWLPTDLWTQPEYRPCHLLYYTGITRTAKSILAEIVRGMFLNCGDELRLLRQMKQHTLDMYEAIQQNDFERMGLLVRKTWRQNQTLDAGTNPADVAKLTSLIDDLCLGYKLPGAGGGGYLYMIAKDPEAAARIKQILSENSIRKNARFVDMSLSTTGLQISRS
;
A
#
# COMPACT_ATOMS: atom_id res chain seq x y z
N MET A 1 -25.74 -13.27 2.74
CA MET A 1 -25.56 -13.16 1.27
C MET A 1 -26.74 -13.80 0.55
N PRO A 2 -26.91 -13.66 -0.78
CA PRO A 2 -27.79 -14.53 -1.54
C PRO A 2 -27.46 -16.02 -1.29
N PRO A 3 -28.44 -16.94 -1.17
CA PRO A 3 -28.16 -18.35 -0.85
C PRO A 3 -27.21 -19.03 -1.86
N ASN A 4 -27.43 -18.83 -3.16
CA ASN A 4 -26.58 -19.38 -4.23
C ASN A 4 -25.10 -18.96 -4.13
N LEU A 5 -24.86 -17.74 -3.64
CA LEU A 5 -23.52 -17.22 -3.44
C LEU A 5 -22.83 -17.89 -2.27
N VAL A 6 -23.54 -18.21 -1.18
CA VAL A 6 -22.93 -18.87 -0.01
C VAL A 6 -22.28 -20.20 -0.41
N ASP A 7 -22.98 -20.98 -1.23
CA ASP A 7 -22.50 -22.31 -1.64
C ASP A 7 -21.30 -22.24 -2.59
N SER A 8 -21.21 -21.19 -3.41
CA SER A 8 -20.20 -21.03 -4.45
C SER A 8 -19.13 -19.98 -4.15
N PHE A 9 -19.23 -19.23 -3.05
CA PHE A 9 -18.42 -18.05 -2.74
C PHE A 9 -16.93 -18.32 -2.89
N HIS A 10 -16.43 -19.36 -2.23
CA HIS A 10 -15.03 -19.75 -2.25
C HIS A 10 -14.57 -20.17 -3.65
N ASP A 11 -15.42 -20.88 -4.38
CA ASP A 11 -15.08 -21.41 -5.70
C ASP A 11 -15.02 -20.30 -6.75
N VAL A 12 -15.92 -19.30 -6.67
CA VAL A 12 -15.96 -18.18 -7.63
C VAL A 12 -14.96 -17.06 -7.30
N THR A 13 -14.63 -16.86 -6.01
CA THR A 13 -13.68 -15.82 -5.57
C THR A 13 -12.24 -16.33 -5.43
N GLY A 14 -12.05 -17.63 -5.17
CA GLY A 14 -10.75 -18.21 -4.82
C GLY A 14 -10.29 -17.90 -3.39
N LEU A 15 -11.14 -17.27 -2.56
CA LEU A 15 -10.81 -16.92 -1.17
C LEU A 15 -10.85 -18.15 -0.25
N SER A 16 -9.91 -18.20 0.69
CA SER A 16 -9.72 -19.34 1.61
C SER A 16 -10.95 -19.58 2.49
N ARG A 17 -11.29 -20.86 2.74
CA ARG A 17 -12.31 -21.26 3.73
C ARG A 17 -11.82 -21.10 5.17
N GLU A 18 -10.51 -20.98 5.37
CA GLU A 18 -9.91 -20.77 6.69
C GLU A 18 -9.98 -19.30 7.12
N GLU A 19 -9.89 -18.37 6.17
CA GLU A 19 -9.86 -16.92 6.44
C GLU A 19 -11.23 -16.25 6.26
N TYR A 20 -12.09 -16.81 5.42
CA TYR A 20 -13.39 -16.24 5.10
C TYR A 20 -14.52 -17.20 5.51
N PHE A 21 -15.45 -16.68 6.30
CA PHE A 21 -16.69 -17.37 6.63
C PHE A 21 -17.89 -16.59 6.08
N CYS A 22 -18.88 -17.33 5.59
CA CYS A 22 -19.90 -16.77 4.73
C CYS A 22 -21.24 -17.52 4.95
N THR A 23 -22.34 -16.78 5.12
CA THR A 23 -23.67 -17.36 5.35
C THR A 23 -24.80 -16.47 4.81
N ASN A 24 -26.04 -16.95 4.89
CA ASN A 24 -27.26 -16.24 4.54
C ASN A 24 -28.25 -16.25 5.71
N ASP A 25 -29.20 -15.31 5.71
CA ASP A 25 -30.30 -15.29 6.66
C ASP A 25 -31.17 -16.55 6.45
N PRO A 26 -31.75 -17.16 7.51
CA PRO A 26 -32.59 -18.33 7.39
C PRO A 26 -33.74 -18.10 6.40
N VAL A 27 -34.04 -19.12 5.59
CA VAL A 27 -35.07 -19.04 4.54
C VAL A 27 -36.41 -18.59 5.14
N GLY A 28 -36.99 -17.53 4.59
CA GLY A 28 -38.28 -16.98 5.03
C GLY A 28 -38.25 -16.13 6.32
N HIS A 29 -37.09 -15.98 6.96
CA HIS A 29 -36.93 -15.19 8.20
C HIS A 29 -35.93 -14.05 8.01
N LYS A 30 -36.40 -12.81 8.09
CA LYS A 30 -35.55 -11.63 8.06
C LYS A 30 -35.01 -11.35 9.46
N LEU A 31 -33.69 -11.32 9.63
CA LEU A 31 -33.07 -11.15 10.96
C LEU A 31 -32.69 -9.69 11.28
N GLY A 32 -32.71 -8.80 10.30
CA GLY A 32 -32.17 -7.44 10.48
C GLY A 32 -30.65 -7.44 10.63
N SER A 33 -30.03 -6.26 10.69
CA SER A 33 -28.55 -6.15 10.74
C SER A 33 -27.96 -6.65 12.07
N GLY A 34 -28.65 -6.47 13.20
CA GLY A 34 -28.22 -6.95 14.51
C GLY A 34 -28.45 -8.45 14.71
N GLY A 35 -29.62 -8.95 14.31
CA GLY A 35 -29.90 -10.40 14.28
C GLY A 35 -29.01 -11.14 13.30
N GLY A 36 -28.79 -10.59 12.11
CA GLY A 36 -27.86 -11.14 11.12
C GLY A 36 -26.41 -11.18 11.60
N THR A 37 -25.96 -10.16 12.36
CA THR A 37 -24.64 -10.17 13.02
C THR A 37 -24.54 -11.34 14.02
N THR A 38 -25.59 -11.53 14.83
CA THR A 38 -25.64 -12.60 15.83
C THR A 38 -25.64 -13.98 15.18
N TRP A 39 -26.42 -14.14 14.11
CA TRP A 39 -26.50 -15.37 13.31
C TRP A 39 -25.16 -15.71 12.69
N LEU A 40 -24.50 -14.75 12.04
CA LEU A 40 -23.20 -14.94 11.41
C LEU A 40 -22.14 -15.40 12.41
N LEU A 41 -22.06 -14.74 13.58
CA LEU A 41 -21.10 -15.09 14.63
C LEU A 41 -21.38 -16.50 15.20
N GLN A 42 -22.64 -16.86 15.44
CA GLN A 42 -22.98 -18.18 15.97
C GLN A 42 -22.73 -19.31 14.96
N ALA A 43 -23.04 -19.07 13.69
CA ALA A 43 -22.76 -20.03 12.62
C ALA A 43 -21.25 -20.25 12.46
N CYS A 44 -20.45 -19.17 12.51
CA CYS A 44 -18.99 -19.25 12.46
C CYS A 44 -18.43 -20.00 13.67
N MET A 45 -18.83 -19.60 14.89
CA MET A 45 -18.45 -20.25 16.15
C MET A 45 -18.77 -21.74 16.16
N THR A 46 -19.95 -22.13 15.66
CA THR A 46 -20.34 -23.55 15.58
C THR A 46 -19.45 -24.32 14.62
N THR A 47 -19.03 -23.69 13.52
CA THR A 47 -18.13 -24.31 12.52
C THR A 47 -16.71 -24.49 13.07
N GLU A 48 -16.29 -23.62 13.99
CA GLU A 48 -14.99 -23.68 14.68
C GLU A 48 -15.03 -24.43 16.02
N ASP A 49 -16.08 -25.20 16.30
CA ASP A 49 -16.28 -25.96 17.54
C ASP A 49 -16.16 -25.09 18.82
N GLY A 50 -16.61 -23.83 18.76
CA GLY A 50 -16.65 -22.91 19.90
C GLY A 50 -17.79 -23.21 20.87
N ALA A 51 -17.49 -23.27 22.18
CA ALA A 51 -18.48 -23.61 23.21
C ALA A 51 -19.40 -22.43 23.60
N SER A 52 -18.88 -21.20 23.63
CA SER A 52 -19.63 -19.98 23.94
C SER A 52 -19.02 -18.75 23.29
N LEU A 53 -19.82 -17.71 23.02
CA LEU A 53 -19.33 -16.45 22.44
C LEU A 53 -18.24 -15.80 23.31
N ALA A 54 -18.41 -15.80 24.63
CA ALA A 54 -17.47 -15.20 25.57
C ALA A 54 -16.06 -15.83 25.50
N GLU A 55 -15.98 -17.15 25.27
CA GLU A 55 -14.70 -17.86 25.14
C GLU A 55 -14.13 -17.84 23.72
N TRP A 56 -14.99 -17.60 22.73
CA TRP A 56 -14.64 -17.70 21.31
C TRP A 56 -14.23 -16.36 20.69
N LEU A 57 -14.88 -15.27 21.07
CA LEU A 57 -14.57 -13.93 20.56
C LEU A 57 -13.11 -13.51 20.81
N PRO A 58 -12.52 -13.71 22.01
CA PRO A 58 -11.15 -13.26 22.28
C PRO A 58 -10.06 -14.04 21.53
N ARG A 59 -10.40 -15.12 20.81
CA ARG A 59 -9.42 -15.96 20.12
C ARG A 59 -8.75 -15.24 18.96
N GLU A 60 -9.48 -14.35 18.28
CA GLU A 60 -9.00 -13.63 17.11
C GLU A 60 -9.90 -12.43 16.78
N LYS A 61 -9.32 -11.47 16.05
CA LYS A 61 -10.02 -10.29 15.54
C LYS A 61 -10.79 -10.63 14.27
N ARG A 62 -12.04 -10.18 14.16
CA ARG A 62 -12.97 -10.52 13.07
C ARG A 62 -13.61 -9.28 12.45
N ILE A 63 -13.66 -9.26 11.13
CA ILE A 63 -14.31 -8.22 10.32
C ILE A 63 -15.57 -8.80 9.70
N LEU A 64 -16.73 -8.26 10.07
CA LEU A 64 -18.04 -8.72 9.63
C LEU A 64 -18.60 -7.77 8.58
N LEU A 65 -18.73 -8.24 7.34
CA LEU A 65 -19.27 -7.45 6.24
C LEU A 65 -20.73 -7.80 5.98
N HIS A 66 -21.64 -6.84 6.20
CA HIS A 66 -23.03 -6.97 5.79
C HIS A 66 -23.19 -6.72 4.30
N ALA A 67 -23.23 -7.79 3.50
CA ALA A 67 -23.28 -7.71 2.04
C ALA A 67 -24.58 -7.11 1.43
N GLY A 68 -25.50 -6.58 2.25
CA GLY A 68 -26.71 -5.91 1.76
C GLY A 68 -27.83 -6.83 1.27
N GLY A 69 -27.89 -8.07 1.77
CA GLY A 69 -28.96 -9.04 1.50
C GLY A 69 -29.17 -9.34 0.00
N GLN A 70 -30.43 -9.48 -0.40
CA GLN A 70 -30.86 -9.76 -1.80
C GLN A 70 -30.65 -8.58 -2.77
N SER A 71 -29.98 -7.50 -2.34
CA SER A 71 -29.55 -6.39 -3.22
C SER A 71 -30.65 -5.81 -4.12
N ARG A 72 -31.86 -5.71 -3.57
CA ARG A 72 -33.13 -5.32 -4.22
C ARG A 72 -33.13 -4.01 -5.02
N ARG A 73 -32.13 -3.15 -4.80
CA ARG A 73 -32.00 -1.82 -5.42
C ARG A 73 -30.85 -1.72 -6.43
N LEU A 74 -30.07 -2.80 -6.60
CA LEU A 74 -29.00 -2.92 -7.59
C LEU A 74 -29.22 -4.24 -8.34
N PRO A 75 -30.14 -4.29 -9.32
CA PRO A 75 -30.54 -5.53 -9.96
C PRO A 75 -29.36 -6.30 -10.57
N SER A 76 -28.47 -5.61 -11.29
CA SER A 76 -27.34 -6.16 -12.04
C SER A 76 -26.42 -7.08 -11.24
N TYR A 77 -26.28 -6.82 -9.93
CA TYR A 77 -25.40 -7.58 -9.04
C TYR A 77 -26.14 -8.27 -7.90
N ALA A 78 -27.47 -8.34 -7.98
CA ALA A 78 -28.25 -9.05 -6.98
C ALA A 78 -27.89 -10.54 -6.86
N PRO A 79 -27.66 -11.29 -7.95
CA PRO A 79 -27.30 -12.70 -7.86
C PRO A 79 -25.89 -12.95 -7.32
N SER A 80 -24.91 -12.09 -7.69
CA SER A 80 -23.52 -12.22 -7.25
C SER A 80 -23.22 -11.52 -5.92
N GLY A 81 -24.17 -10.76 -5.38
CA GLY A 81 -23.99 -9.91 -4.20
C GLY A 81 -23.24 -8.61 -4.50
N LYS A 82 -23.64 -7.53 -3.80
CA LYS A 82 -23.04 -6.19 -3.94
C LYS A 82 -21.54 -6.14 -3.62
N ILE A 83 -21.09 -6.93 -2.66
CA ILE A 83 -19.68 -6.97 -2.25
C ILE A 83 -18.75 -7.46 -3.38
N LEU A 84 -19.27 -8.24 -4.33
CA LEU A 84 -18.53 -8.72 -5.50
C LEU A 84 -18.83 -7.90 -6.76
N THR A 85 -19.35 -6.67 -6.60
CA THR A 85 -19.53 -5.73 -7.72
C THR A 85 -18.15 -5.37 -8.27
N PRO A 86 -17.86 -5.66 -9.55
CA PRO A 86 -16.59 -5.28 -10.16
C PRO A 86 -16.43 -3.76 -10.17
N VAL A 87 -15.23 -3.30 -9.81
CA VAL A 87 -14.91 -1.87 -9.80
C VAL A 87 -13.80 -1.59 -10.82
N PRO A 88 -14.00 -0.67 -11.78
CA PRO A 88 -12.96 -0.31 -12.73
C PRO A 88 -11.70 0.18 -12.03
N VAL A 89 -10.55 -0.19 -12.57
CA VAL A 89 -9.23 0.31 -12.16
C VAL A 89 -9.20 1.84 -12.22
N PHE A 90 -8.66 2.46 -11.18
CA PHE A 90 -8.57 3.90 -11.04
C PHE A 90 -7.44 4.43 -11.91
N ARG A 91 -7.76 5.43 -12.75
CA ARG A 91 -6.82 5.96 -13.74
C ARG A 91 -5.56 6.65 -13.17
N TRP A 92 -5.50 6.84 -11.86
CA TRP A 92 -4.45 7.58 -11.15
C TRP A 92 -3.71 6.72 -10.11
N GLU A 93 -4.08 5.43 -9.95
CA GLU A 93 -3.48 4.54 -8.95
C GLU A 93 -2.71 3.38 -9.60
N ARG A 94 -1.56 3.01 -9.01
CA ARG A 94 -0.74 1.86 -9.42
C ARG A 94 -0.94 0.67 -8.50
N GLY A 95 -0.78 -0.53 -9.05
CA GLY A 95 -0.86 -1.80 -8.32
C GLY A 95 -2.29 -2.27 -8.09
N GLN A 96 -3.22 -1.86 -8.95
CA GLN A 96 -4.60 -2.36 -8.94
C GLN A 96 -4.75 -3.59 -9.83
N ARG A 97 -5.70 -4.45 -9.47
CA ARG A 97 -6.01 -5.68 -10.21
C ARG A 97 -7.16 -5.40 -11.19
N LEU A 98 -7.09 -5.97 -12.39
CA LEU A 98 -8.19 -5.86 -13.36
C LEU A 98 -9.47 -6.58 -12.88
N SER A 99 -9.27 -7.57 -12.02
CA SER A 99 -10.29 -8.41 -11.40
C SER A 99 -10.93 -7.82 -10.14
N GLN A 100 -10.49 -6.65 -9.69
CA GLN A 100 -10.90 -6.09 -8.41
C GLN A 100 -12.42 -5.82 -8.32
N ASP A 101 -12.92 -5.90 -7.10
CA ASP A 101 -14.31 -5.72 -6.72
C ASP A 101 -14.41 -4.84 -5.46
N LEU A 102 -15.64 -4.60 -5.01
CA LEU A 102 -15.88 -3.75 -3.85
C LEU A 102 -15.23 -4.32 -2.58
N LEU A 103 -15.33 -5.64 -2.35
CA LEU A 103 -14.73 -6.33 -1.21
C LEU A 103 -13.21 -6.12 -1.16
N SER A 104 -12.50 -6.44 -2.25
CA SER A 104 -11.03 -6.34 -2.32
C SER A 104 -10.52 -4.91 -2.19
N LEU A 105 -11.33 -3.89 -2.53
CA LEU A 105 -10.98 -2.49 -2.33
C LEU A 105 -11.25 -1.99 -0.90
N GLN A 106 -12.22 -2.58 -0.19
CA GLN A 106 -12.60 -2.21 1.16
C GLN A 106 -11.69 -2.82 2.23
N LEU A 107 -11.36 -4.11 2.09
CA LEU A 107 -10.65 -4.88 3.12
C LEU A 107 -9.37 -4.22 3.65
N PRO A 108 -8.47 -3.66 2.81
CA PRO A 108 -7.21 -3.12 3.31
C PRO A 108 -7.37 -2.01 4.34
N LEU A 109 -8.40 -1.16 4.19
CA LEU A 109 -8.70 -0.12 5.17
C LEU A 109 -9.20 -0.73 6.48
N TYR A 110 -10.07 -1.74 6.38
CA TYR A 110 -10.69 -2.40 7.53
C TYR A 110 -9.66 -3.20 8.33
N GLU A 111 -8.76 -3.93 7.68
CA GLU A 111 -7.64 -4.62 8.32
C GLU A 111 -6.76 -3.61 9.07
N GLN A 112 -6.40 -2.50 8.42
CA GLN A 112 -5.61 -1.44 9.06
C GLN A 112 -6.31 -0.87 10.30
N MET A 113 -7.62 -0.66 10.24
CA MET A 113 -8.40 -0.20 11.39
C MET A 113 -8.43 -1.25 12.51
N MET A 114 -8.61 -2.53 12.16
CA MET A 114 -8.69 -3.63 13.12
C MET A 114 -7.34 -3.91 13.80
N ASP A 115 -6.22 -3.73 13.11
CA ASP A 115 -4.88 -3.79 13.67
C ASP A 115 -4.64 -2.71 14.73
N MET A 116 -5.28 -1.55 14.56
CA MET A 116 -5.24 -0.44 15.53
C MET A 116 -6.21 -0.63 16.71
N ALA A 117 -7.09 -1.62 16.67
CA ALA A 117 -8.10 -1.83 17.70
C ALA A 117 -7.47 -2.25 19.06
N PRO A 118 -7.96 -1.69 20.19
CA PRO A 118 -7.56 -2.11 21.54
C PRO A 118 -7.77 -3.60 21.79
N GLU A 119 -7.09 -4.16 22.80
CA GLU A 119 -7.14 -5.59 23.14
C GLU A 119 -8.54 -6.09 23.50
N GLY A 120 -9.43 -5.23 24.03
CA GLY A 120 -10.81 -5.60 24.35
C GLY A 120 -11.78 -5.61 23.16
N ILE A 121 -11.32 -5.28 21.94
CA ILE A 121 -12.15 -5.17 20.73
C ILE A 121 -11.71 -6.23 19.71
N HIS A 122 -12.54 -7.24 19.54
CA HIS A 122 -12.32 -8.34 18.59
C HIS A 122 -13.28 -8.32 17.41
N THR A 123 -14.31 -7.48 17.41
CA THR A 123 -15.34 -7.50 16.36
C THR A 123 -15.49 -6.12 15.72
N MET A 124 -15.39 -6.06 14.39
CA MET A 124 -15.76 -4.88 13.62
C MET A 124 -16.88 -5.23 12.64
N VAL A 125 -17.99 -4.49 12.70
CA VAL A 125 -19.14 -4.63 11.80
C VAL A 125 -19.11 -3.50 10.79
N VAL A 126 -19.16 -3.86 9.50
CA VAL A 126 -19.08 -2.90 8.39
C VAL A 126 -20.18 -3.11 7.34
N SER A 127 -20.56 -2.03 6.63
CA SER A 127 -21.44 -2.14 5.46
C SER A 127 -20.68 -2.64 4.23
N GLY A 128 -21.22 -3.65 3.55
CA GLY A 128 -20.66 -4.20 2.32
C GLY A 128 -21.00 -3.41 1.05
N ASP A 129 -21.81 -2.35 1.11
CA ASP A 129 -22.23 -1.57 -0.07
C ASP A 129 -21.67 -0.15 -0.12
N VAL A 130 -20.55 0.07 0.58
CA VAL A 130 -19.94 1.38 0.80
C VAL A 130 -18.42 1.29 0.68
N LEU A 131 -17.83 1.96 -0.31
CA LEU A 131 -16.38 2.16 -0.30
C LEU A 131 -16.04 3.38 0.56
N VAL A 132 -15.27 3.16 1.63
CA VAL A 132 -14.69 4.24 2.45
C VAL A 132 -13.23 4.42 2.07
N ARG A 133 -12.79 5.67 1.93
CA ARG A 133 -11.40 6.04 1.71
C ARG A 133 -10.98 7.10 2.72
N THR A 134 -9.70 7.15 3.04
CA THR A 134 -9.14 8.21 3.88
C THR A 134 -8.00 8.91 3.15
N SER A 135 -8.02 10.23 3.16
CA SER A 135 -6.92 11.07 2.67
C SER A 135 -5.94 11.48 3.77
N GLN A 136 -6.28 11.18 5.03
CA GLN A 136 -5.46 11.50 6.20
C GLN A 136 -5.19 10.24 7.05
N PRO A 137 -4.18 10.27 7.94
CA PRO A 137 -3.92 9.17 8.86
C PRO A 137 -5.14 8.83 9.73
N LEU A 138 -5.32 7.54 9.98
CA LEU A 138 -6.33 7.05 10.91
C LEU A 138 -6.04 7.57 12.32
N GLN A 139 -7.10 8.00 13.00
CA GLN A 139 -7.01 8.49 14.37
C GLN A 139 -6.84 7.31 15.34
N PRO A 140 -6.19 7.51 16.50
CA PRO A 140 -6.16 6.52 17.56
C PRO A 140 -7.57 6.08 17.96
N ILE A 141 -7.74 4.78 18.22
CA ILE A 141 -9.02 4.20 18.59
C ILE A 141 -9.18 4.32 20.10
N PRO A 142 -10.23 4.99 20.59
CA PRO A 142 -10.45 5.16 22.02
C PRO A 142 -10.83 3.84 22.69
N ASP A 143 -10.45 3.69 23.96
CA ASP A 143 -10.88 2.56 24.78
C ASP A 143 -12.36 2.73 25.20
N ALA A 144 -13.25 2.03 24.49
CA ALA A 144 -14.69 2.07 24.68
C ALA A 144 -15.32 0.73 24.29
N ASP A 145 -16.49 0.42 24.84
CA ASP A 145 -17.20 -0.83 24.54
C ASP A 145 -17.74 -0.84 23.10
N VAL A 146 -18.09 0.34 22.57
CA VAL A 146 -18.52 0.56 21.18
C VAL A 146 -17.82 1.79 20.62
N VAL A 147 -17.18 1.65 19.46
CA VAL A 147 -16.58 2.77 18.72
C VAL A 147 -17.28 2.91 17.38
N CYS A 148 -17.96 4.04 17.18
CA CYS A 148 -18.68 4.35 15.95
C CYS A 148 -17.88 5.35 15.11
N TYR A 149 -17.65 5.04 13.84
CA TYR A 149 -17.02 5.99 12.92
C TYR A 149 -18.06 6.82 12.20
N GLY A 150 -17.75 8.11 11.99
CA GLY A 150 -18.63 9.00 11.24
C GLY A 150 -17.91 10.07 10.44
N LEU A 151 -18.66 10.74 9.58
CA LEU A 151 -18.19 11.85 8.75
C LEU A 151 -18.96 13.13 9.01
N TRP A 152 -18.27 14.26 8.86
CA TRP A 152 -18.88 15.58 8.84
C TRP A 152 -19.51 15.81 7.47
N LEU A 153 -20.81 15.54 7.34
CA LEU A 153 -21.56 15.77 6.11
C LEU A 153 -22.65 16.84 6.30
N ASP A 154 -22.96 17.53 5.21
CA ASP A 154 -24.06 18.49 5.16
C ASP A 154 -25.42 17.83 5.46
N ALA A 155 -26.34 18.60 6.06
CA ALA A 155 -27.66 18.11 6.45
C ALA A 155 -28.47 17.54 5.28
N SER A 156 -28.27 18.05 4.06
CA SER A 156 -28.93 17.55 2.84
C SER A 156 -28.56 16.10 2.51
N VAL A 157 -27.34 15.67 2.87
CA VAL A 157 -26.86 14.30 2.72
C VAL A 157 -27.21 13.49 3.95
N ALA A 158 -26.91 14.01 5.14
CA ALA A 158 -27.07 13.32 6.43
C ALA A 158 -28.50 12.82 6.70
N LYS A 159 -29.53 13.51 6.19
CA LYS A 159 -30.95 13.11 6.33
C LYS A 159 -31.28 11.68 5.89
N ASN A 160 -30.45 11.10 5.02
CA ASN A 160 -30.67 9.75 4.49
C ASN A 160 -29.99 8.65 5.32
N HIS A 161 -29.26 9.01 6.38
CA HIS A 161 -28.39 8.13 7.15
C HIS A 161 -28.68 8.17 8.65
N GLY A 162 -28.05 7.26 9.39
CA GLY A 162 -27.93 7.38 10.85
C GLY A 162 -27.03 8.56 11.21
N VAL A 163 -27.34 9.23 12.32
CA VAL A 163 -26.60 10.40 12.78
C VAL A 163 -26.28 10.26 14.26
N PHE A 164 -25.00 10.26 14.60
CA PHE A 164 -24.52 10.28 15.98
C PHE A 164 -24.52 11.71 16.50
N VAL A 165 -25.10 11.93 17.67
CA VAL A 165 -25.19 13.24 18.31
C VAL A 165 -24.29 13.26 19.54
N SER A 166 -23.47 14.29 19.69
CA SER A 166 -22.63 14.51 20.86
C SER A 166 -22.74 15.94 21.37
N SER A 167 -22.45 16.13 22.67
CA SER A 167 -22.46 17.46 23.27
C SER A 167 -21.18 18.22 22.91
N ARG A 168 -21.23 19.55 22.84
CA ARG A 168 -20.04 20.38 22.63
C ARG A 168 -18.99 20.24 23.73
N LYS A 169 -19.39 19.81 24.94
CA LYS A 169 -18.49 19.57 26.08
C LYS A 169 -17.77 18.22 26.00
N SER A 170 -18.36 17.26 25.29
CA SER A 170 -17.90 15.87 25.21
C SER A 170 -18.07 15.33 23.78
N PRO A 171 -17.35 15.91 22.80
CA PRO A 171 -17.62 15.65 21.38
C PRO A 171 -17.37 14.18 20.96
N GLN A 172 -16.52 13.47 21.71
CA GLN A 172 -16.14 12.08 21.46
C GLN A 172 -17.08 11.06 22.11
N VAL A 173 -18.03 11.49 22.95
CA VAL A 173 -18.95 10.61 23.69
C VAL A 173 -20.33 10.69 23.06
N LEU A 174 -20.92 9.53 22.74
CA LEU A 174 -22.27 9.47 22.18
C LEU A 174 -23.30 9.95 23.21
N LYS A 175 -24.12 10.94 22.81
CA LYS A 175 -25.31 11.34 23.54
C LYS A 175 -26.48 10.42 23.16
N HIS A 176 -26.78 10.34 21.87
CA HIS A 176 -27.75 9.43 21.27
C HIS A 176 -27.54 9.36 19.76
N MET A 177 -28.15 8.35 19.14
CA MET A 177 -28.22 8.19 17.69
C MET A 177 -29.63 8.49 17.18
N LEU A 178 -29.72 9.21 16.05
CA LEU A 178 -30.97 9.42 15.31
C LEU A 178 -30.92 8.67 13.99
N GLN A 179 -32.05 8.08 13.58
CA GLN A 179 -32.17 7.40 12.29
C GLN A 179 -32.90 8.30 11.31
N LYS A 180 -32.23 8.65 10.20
CA LYS A 180 -32.76 9.46 9.09
C LYS A 180 -33.52 10.72 9.55
N PRO A 181 -32.88 11.57 10.38
CA PRO A 181 -33.52 12.78 10.89
C PRO A 181 -33.84 13.77 9.76
N SER A 182 -34.84 14.64 9.98
CA SER A 182 -35.15 15.70 9.01
C SER A 182 -34.05 16.77 8.99
N ILE A 183 -33.96 17.52 7.89
CA ILE A 183 -33.02 18.65 7.77
C ILE A 183 -33.28 19.68 8.89
N GLU A 184 -34.54 19.92 9.23
CA GLU A 184 -34.93 20.84 10.31
C GLU A 184 -34.37 20.39 11.66
N THR A 185 -34.54 19.10 12.00
CA THR A 185 -33.97 18.52 13.22
C THR A 185 -32.45 18.64 13.27
N LEU A 186 -31.77 18.37 12.15
CA LEU A 186 -30.31 18.50 12.07
C LEU A 186 -29.84 19.95 12.26
N ASN A 187 -30.53 20.91 11.65
CA ASN A 187 -30.21 22.33 11.79
C ASN A 187 -30.46 22.84 13.22
N GLU A 188 -31.47 22.32 13.90
CA GLU A 188 -31.70 22.63 15.31
C GLU A 188 -30.62 22.06 16.22
N LEU A 189 -30.19 20.82 15.99
CA LEU A 189 -29.11 20.19 16.74
C LEU A 189 -27.78 20.95 16.60
N GLN A 190 -27.47 21.51 15.43
CA GLN A 190 -26.22 22.26 15.23
C GLN A 190 -26.07 23.48 16.15
N LYS A 191 -27.17 24.03 16.68
CA LYS A 191 -27.14 25.21 17.57
C LYS A 191 -26.29 24.95 18.82
N ASP A 192 -26.40 23.77 19.42
CA ASP A 192 -25.80 23.44 20.72
C ASP A 192 -25.11 22.07 20.77
N HIS A 193 -25.22 21.24 19.73
CA HIS A 193 -24.61 19.92 19.61
C HIS A 193 -23.72 19.79 18.37
N TYR A 194 -22.92 18.73 18.37
CA TYR A 194 -22.28 18.22 17.17
C TYR A 194 -23.04 17.00 16.67
N TYR A 195 -23.03 16.79 15.36
CA TYR A 195 -23.50 15.56 14.77
C TYR A 195 -22.52 15.01 13.73
N LEU A 196 -22.43 13.69 13.67
CA LEU A 196 -21.63 12.94 12.69
C LEU A 196 -22.53 11.96 11.96
N THR A 197 -22.39 11.89 10.65
CA THR A 197 -23.13 10.92 9.84
C THR A 197 -22.47 9.56 9.95
N ASP A 198 -23.25 8.54 10.30
CA ASP A 198 -22.80 7.15 10.37
C ASP A 198 -22.35 6.66 9.00
N ILE A 199 -21.15 6.08 8.95
CA ILE A 199 -20.60 5.45 7.74
C ILE A 199 -20.71 3.94 7.73
N GLY A 200 -21.35 3.36 8.75
CA GLY A 200 -21.54 1.93 8.87
C GLY A 200 -20.24 1.20 9.17
N ILE A 201 -19.36 1.76 10.01
CA ILE A 201 -18.19 1.08 10.58
C ILE A 201 -18.28 1.18 12.10
N TRP A 202 -18.48 0.04 12.75
CA TRP A 202 -18.73 -0.08 14.19
C TRP A 202 -17.78 -1.12 14.77
N MET A 203 -16.95 -0.73 15.73
CA MET A 203 -16.14 -1.67 16.49
C MET A 203 -16.81 -1.97 17.82
N LEU A 204 -16.84 -3.25 18.19
CA LEU A 204 -17.54 -3.76 19.34
C LEU A 204 -16.57 -4.56 20.21
N SER A 205 -16.57 -4.24 21.50
CA SER A 205 -16.01 -5.10 22.53
C SER A 205 -16.78 -6.41 22.64
N ASP A 206 -16.15 -7.43 23.23
CA ASP A 206 -16.79 -8.74 23.43
C ASP A 206 -18.08 -8.60 24.26
N LYS A 207 -18.06 -7.74 25.29
CA LYS A 207 -19.24 -7.36 26.09
C LYS A 207 -20.37 -6.80 25.23
N ALA A 208 -20.06 -5.88 24.31
CA ALA A 208 -21.06 -5.28 23.44
C ALA A 208 -21.66 -6.30 22.45
N VAL A 209 -20.84 -7.22 21.93
CA VAL A 209 -21.29 -8.30 21.05
C VAL A 209 -22.21 -9.28 21.79
N GLU A 210 -21.88 -9.67 23.01
CA GLU A 210 -22.72 -10.54 23.84
C GLU A 210 -24.09 -9.91 24.12
N LEU A 211 -24.11 -8.61 24.44
CA LEU A 211 -25.37 -7.88 24.65
C LEU A 211 -26.19 -7.74 23.37
N LEU A 212 -25.55 -7.46 22.23
CA LEU A 212 -26.21 -7.47 20.92
C LEU A 212 -26.85 -8.84 20.64
N ALA A 213 -26.11 -9.92 20.89
CA ALA A 213 -26.58 -11.29 20.72
C ALA A 213 -27.72 -11.67 21.67
N LYS A 214 -27.70 -11.15 22.91
CA LYS A 214 -28.78 -11.33 23.88
C LYS A 214 -30.06 -10.63 23.41
N LYS A 215 -29.94 -9.40 22.89
CA LYS A 215 -31.09 -8.58 22.45
C LYS A 215 -31.72 -9.06 21.15
N SER A 216 -30.93 -9.70 20.29
CA SER A 216 -31.42 -10.29 19.05
C SER A 216 -32.05 -11.67 19.22
N LYS A 217 -32.23 -12.17 20.45
CA LYS A 217 -32.82 -13.48 20.73
C LYS A 217 -34.12 -13.41 21.51
N LYS A 218 -34.99 -14.40 21.25
CA LYS A 218 -36.17 -14.69 22.06
C LYS A 218 -36.23 -16.19 22.33
N GLY A 219 -35.69 -16.62 23.47
CA GLY A 219 -35.41 -18.04 23.71
C GLY A 219 -34.20 -18.48 22.89
N ASP A 220 -34.32 -19.60 22.19
CA ASP A 220 -33.26 -20.10 21.30
C ASP A 220 -33.32 -19.49 19.88
N ASP A 221 -34.42 -18.83 19.53
CA ASP A 221 -34.64 -18.24 18.21
C ASP A 221 -34.02 -16.84 18.10
N ILE A 222 -33.33 -16.57 16.98
CA ILE A 222 -32.89 -15.22 16.60
C ILE A 222 -34.05 -14.49 15.93
N ILE A 223 -34.34 -13.28 16.40
CA ILE A 223 -35.45 -12.44 15.92
C ILE A 223 -34.95 -11.31 15.01
N GLU A 224 -35.88 -10.67 14.30
CA GLU A 224 -35.59 -9.44 13.56
C GLU A 224 -35.16 -8.35 14.54
N TYR A 225 -33.88 -7.99 14.52
CA TYR A 225 -33.31 -6.94 15.35
C TYR A 225 -32.35 -6.09 14.53
N ASP A 226 -32.62 -4.80 14.38
CA ASP A 226 -31.81 -3.89 13.56
C ASP A 226 -30.76 -3.14 14.39
N MET A 227 -29.50 -3.27 13.95
CA MET A 227 -28.34 -2.68 14.61
C MET A 227 -28.41 -1.15 14.68
N TYR A 228 -28.93 -0.49 13.63
CA TYR A 228 -28.93 0.96 13.57
C TYR A 228 -30.12 1.56 14.32
N SER A 229 -31.33 1.08 14.04
CA SER A 229 -32.57 1.68 14.54
C SER A 229 -33.04 1.16 15.90
N GLU A 230 -32.50 0.03 16.37
CA GLU A 230 -32.82 -0.52 17.69
C GLU A 230 -31.61 -0.46 18.60
N PHE A 231 -30.54 -1.21 18.29
CA PHE A 231 -29.33 -1.24 19.13
C PHE A 231 -28.69 0.15 19.22
N GLY A 232 -28.39 0.79 18.08
CA GLY A 232 -27.75 2.10 18.01
C GLY A 232 -28.56 3.22 18.70
N CYS A 233 -29.88 3.22 18.53
CA CYS A 233 -30.76 4.18 19.21
C CYS A 233 -30.90 3.94 20.72
N ALA A 234 -30.49 2.77 21.22
CA ALA A 234 -30.43 2.45 22.65
C ALA A 234 -29.07 2.79 23.30
N LEU A 235 -28.08 3.18 22.50
CA LEU A 235 -26.74 3.55 22.97
C LEU A 235 -26.60 5.03 23.30
N GLY A 236 -25.64 5.32 24.18
CA GLY A 236 -25.21 6.68 24.54
C GLY A 236 -25.70 7.11 25.92
N THR A 237 -25.29 8.32 26.31
CA THR A 237 -25.58 8.86 27.65
C THR A 237 -27.03 9.30 27.86
N ASN A 238 -27.79 9.50 26.79
CA ASN A 238 -29.22 9.85 26.82
C ASN A 238 -29.92 9.30 25.57
N PRO A 239 -30.09 7.96 25.47
CA PRO A 239 -30.52 7.28 24.25
C PRO A 239 -31.97 7.60 23.87
N SER A 240 -32.29 7.46 22.59
CA SER A 240 -33.64 7.68 22.05
C SER A 240 -34.58 6.51 22.35
N LYS A 241 -34.03 5.31 22.54
CA LYS A 241 -34.75 4.08 22.90
C LYS A 241 -34.04 3.41 24.09
N PRO A 242 -34.19 3.92 25.32
CA PRO A 242 -33.43 3.42 26.46
C PRO A 242 -33.65 1.93 26.71
N ASP A 243 -32.57 1.21 27.02
CA ASP A 243 -32.56 -0.21 27.40
C ASP A 243 -31.58 -0.41 28.57
N GLU A 244 -32.05 -1.00 29.67
CA GLU A 244 -31.29 -1.13 30.92
C GLU A 244 -29.97 -1.89 30.75
N ASP A 245 -29.91 -2.90 29.88
CA ASP A 245 -28.68 -3.68 29.68
C ASP A 245 -27.63 -2.92 28.85
N LEU A 246 -28.06 -1.97 28.01
CA LEU A 246 -27.19 -1.26 27.04
C LEU A 246 -26.70 0.10 27.56
N LEU A 247 -27.35 0.67 28.58
CA LEU A 247 -26.98 1.96 29.18
C LEU A 247 -25.57 1.97 29.78
N ASP A 248 -25.08 0.81 30.22
CA ASP A 248 -23.76 0.65 30.83
C ASP A 248 -22.61 0.53 29.81
N LEU A 249 -22.91 0.56 28.51
CA LEU A 249 -21.89 0.54 27.46
C LEU A 249 -21.27 1.91 27.25
N LYS A 250 -19.95 2.00 27.34
CA LYS A 250 -19.20 3.20 26.96
C LYS A 250 -19.16 3.28 25.44
N VAL A 251 -19.69 4.37 24.88
CA VAL A 251 -19.75 4.57 23.43
C VAL A 251 -18.98 5.81 23.01
N ALA A 252 -17.99 5.60 22.16
CA ALA A 252 -17.18 6.64 21.56
C ALA A 252 -17.56 6.86 20.09
N ILE A 253 -17.49 8.11 19.62
CA ILE A 253 -17.69 8.46 18.21
C ILE A 253 -16.38 9.05 17.69
N VAL A 254 -15.86 8.49 16.59
CA VAL A 254 -14.60 8.92 15.99
C VAL A 254 -14.86 9.49 14.60
N PRO A 255 -14.53 10.77 14.35
CA PRO A 255 -14.60 11.33 13.01
C PRO A 255 -13.47 10.77 12.14
N LEU A 256 -13.81 10.25 10.96
CA LEU A 256 -12.80 9.86 9.97
C LEU A 256 -12.31 11.11 9.22
N GLN A 257 -11.17 11.66 9.64
CA GLN A 257 -10.63 12.89 9.07
C GLN A 257 -10.22 12.69 7.61
N GLY A 258 -10.60 13.64 6.75
CA GLY A 258 -10.37 13.50 5.30
C GLY A 258 -11.03 12.25 4.70
N GLY A 259 -12.02 11.67 5.40
CA GLY A 259 -12.71 10.48 4.99
C GLY A 259 -13.69 10.78 3.86
N GLU A 260 -13.68 9.93 2.86
CA GLU A 260 -14.58 9.96 1.73
C GLU A 260 -15.42 8.69 1.71
N PHE A 261 -16.68 8.87 1.37
CA PHE A 261 -17.66 7.80 1.39
C PHE A 261 -18.31 7.71 0.00
N TYR A 262 -18.43 6.49 -0.51
CA TYR A 262 -18.97 6.19 -1.85
C TYR A 262 -20.00 5.06 -1.77
N HIS A 263 -21.26 5.35 -2.13
CA HIS A 263 -22.35 4.38 -2.12
C HIS A 263 -22.36 3.51 -3.38
N PHE A 264 -22.59 2.22 -3.20
CA PHE A 264 -22.88 1.24 -4.26
C PHE A 264 -24.23 0.56 -4.00
N GLY A 265 -25.15 1.30 -3.36
CA GLY A 265 -26.44 0.79 -2.90
C GLY A 265 -27.47 0.61 -4.02
N THR A 266 -27.37 1.42 -5.07
CA THR A 266 -28.24 1.49 -6.25
C THR A 266 -27.46 1.64 -7.55
N SER A 267 -28.11 1.40 -8.68
CA SER A 267 -27.54 1.57 -10.03
C SER A 267 -26.92 2.96 -10.25
N ARG A 268 -27.63 4.03 -9.87
CA ARG A 268 -27.14 5.42 -10.01
C ARG A 268 -25.98 5.73 -9.08
N GLU A 269 -26.05 5.27 -7.83
CA GLU A 269 -24.97 5.44 -6.86
C GLU A 269 -23.69 4.76 -7.34
N MET A 270 -23.77 3.54 -7.88
CA MET A 270 -22.60 2.84 -8.44
C MET A 270 -21.89 3.68 -9.52
N ILE A 271 -22.63 4.19 -10.51
CA ILE A 271 -22.05 4.98 -11.62
C ILE A 271 -21.48 6.30 -11.09
N SER A 272 -22.26 7.05 -10.30
CA SER A 272 -21.86 8.36 -9.79
C SER A 272 -20.68 8.28 -8.80
N SER A 273 -20.66 7.27 -7.92
CA SER A 273 -19.53 6.99 -7.02
C SER A 273 -18.27 6.64 -7.81
N THR A 274 -18.37 5.75 -8.80
CA THR A 274 -17.22 5.37 -9.64
C THR A 274 -16.68 6.59 -10.40
N LEU A 275 -17.56 7.43 -10.97
CA LEU A 275 -17.17 8.67 -11.63
C LEU A 275 -16.43 9.62 -10.68
N ARG A 276 -16.95 9.80 -9.45
CA ARG A 276 -16.32 10.67 -8.46
C ARG A 276 -14.93 10.15 -8.08
N ILE A 277 -14.77 8.83 -7.90
CA ILE A 277 -13.47 8.20 -7.60
C ILE A 277 -12.47 8.39 -8.75
N GLN A 278 -12.90 8.20 -10.00
CA GLN A 278 -12.03 8.38 -11.17
C GLN A 278 -11.54 9.84 -11.30
N ASN A 279 -12.34 10.81 -10.85
CA ASN A 279 -12.05 12.24 -10.90
C ASN A 279 -11.40 12.82 -9.62
N LEU A 280 -10.93 11.98 -8.69
CA LEU A 280 -10.22 12.47 -7.51
C LEU A 280 -8.93 13.21 -7.85
N VAL A 281 -8.21 12.70 -8.86
CA VAL A 281 -7.01 13.34 -9.38
C VAL A 281 -7.36 14.04 -10.69
N ASN A 282 -7.31 15.38 -10.64
CA ASN A 282 -7.56 16.27 -11.79
C ASN A 282 -6.27 16.70 -12.50
N ASP A 283 -5.10 16.53 -11.86
CA ASP A 283 -3.82 16.84 -12.50
C ASP A 283 -3.56 15.83 -13.62
N GLN A 284 -3.63 16.30 -14.86
CA GLN A 284 -3.46 15.44 -16.04
C GLN A 284 -2.08 14.77 -16.13
N ARG A 285 -1.07 15.31 -15.44
CA ARG A 285 0.28 14.73 -15.38
C ARG A 285 0.33 13.50 -14.48
N GLU A 286 -0.64 13.38 -13.58
CA GLU A 286 -0.79 12.30 -12.61
C GLU A 286 -1.74 11.20 -13.10
N ILE A 287 -2.52 11.50 -14.15
CA ILE A 287 -3.42 10.55 -14.80
C ILE A 287 -2.63 9.64 -15.75
N MET A 288 -2.75 8.33 -15.54
CA MET A 288 -2.01 7.29 -16.27
C MET A 288 -2.81 6.72 -17.45
N HIS A 289 -4.14 6.86 -17.41
CA HIS A 289 -5.01 6.50 -18.52
C HIS A 289 -5.37 7.75 -19.34
N HIS A 290 -4.78 7.87 -20.53
CA HIS A 290 -5.13 8.93 -21.48
C HIS A 290 -6.35 8.49 -22.28
N ASP A 291 -7.52 8.89 -21.76
CA ASP A 291 -8.82 8.39 -22.20
C ASP A 291 -9.08 8.62 -23.69
N ARG A 292 -9.73 7.64 -24.32
CA ARG A 292 -10.29 7.74 -25.68
C ARG A 292 -11.82 7.81 -25.66
N LYS A 293 -12.46 7.74 -24.48
CA LYS A 293 -13.91 7.78 -24.37
C LYS A 293 -14.42 9.23 -24.44
N PRO A 294 -15.59 9.43 -25.08
CA PRO A 294 -16.17 10.77 -25.24
C PRO A 294 -16.73 11.34 -23.93
N HIS A 295 -17.06 10.50 -22.95
CA HIS A 295 -17.54 10.93 -21.63
C HIS A 295 -16.97 10.07 -20.48
N PRO A 296 -16.56 10.66 -19.34
CA PRO A 296 -15.89 9.94 -18.25
C PRO A 296 -16.80 9.01 -17.45
N SER A 297 -18.13 9.12 -17.56
CA SER A 297 -19.09 8.21 -16.89
C SER A 297 -19.43 6.96 -17.70
N ILE A 298 -18.63 6.62 -18.70
CA ILE A 298 -18.73 5.39 -19.48
C ILE A 298 -17.75 4.36 -18.92
N PHE A 299 -18.28 3.29 -18.32
CA PHE A 299 -17.52 2.19 -17.75
C PHE A 299 -17.73 0.92 -18.58
N VAL A 300 -16.63 0.31 -19.02
CA VAL A 300 -16.64 -0.92 -19.82
C VAL A 300 -15.57 -1.83 -19.24
N GLN A 301 -15.97 -2.98 -18.69
CA GLN A 301 -15.08 -3.91 -18.00
C GLN A 301 -15.54 -5.35 -18.24
N ASN A 302 -14.61 -6.31 -18.32
CA ASN A 302 -14.93 -7.72 -18.61
C ASN A 302 -15.90 -7.83 -19.81
N ALA A 303 -15.66 -7.08 -20.87
CA ALA A 303 -16.62 -6.90 -21.95
C ALA A 303 -15.94 -6.71 -23.30
N VAL A 304 -16.65 -7.13 -24.36
CA VAL A 304 -16.36 -6.80 -25.75
C VAL A 304 -17.38 -5.79 -26.20
N CYS A 305 -16.94 -4.58 -26.54
CA CYS A 305 -17.83 -3.51 -27.00
C CYS A 305 -17.42 -3.08 -28.40
N LYS A 306 -18.26 -3.39 -29.39
CA LYS A 306 -18.09 -2.98 -30.79
C LYS A 306 -18.85 -1.67 -31.11
N TYR A 307 -19.79 -1.29 -30.24
CA TYR A 307 -20.47 -0.01 -30.31
C TYR A 307 -19.49 1.17 -30.17
N LYS A 308 -19.67 2.21 -30.98
CA LYS A 308 -18.85 3.43 -30.94
C LYS A 308 -19.60 4.51 -30.16
N PHE A 309 -19.03 4.93 -29.05
CA PHE A 309 -19.62 5.98 -28.21
C PHE A 309 -19.52 7.37 -28.85
N THR A 310 -20.51 8.20 -28.57
CA THR A 310 -20.56 9.65 -28.89
C THR A 310 -20.62 10.48 -27.60
N GLU A 311 -20.57 11.80 -27.69
CA GLU A 311 -20.67 12.71 -26.53
C GLU A 311 -22.06 12.65 -25.85
N ASP A 312 -23.09 12.21 -26.57
CA ASP A 312 -24.44 12.03 -26.03
C ASP A 312 -24.53 10.83 -25.07
N ASN A 313 -23.57 9.90 -25.17
CA ASN A 313 -23.53 8.73 -24.30
C ASN A 313 -22.99 9.10 -22.92
N THR A 314 -23.86 9.11 -21.92
CA THR A 314 -23.50 9.37 -20.52
C THR A 314 -24.08 8.32 -19.60
N ASN A 315 -23.40 8.08 -18.47
CA ASN A 315 -23.80 7.14 -17.41
C ASN A 315 -24.05 5.73 -17.95
N ILE A 316 -23.07 5.20 -18.69
CA ILE A 316 -23.16 3.87 -19.28
C ILE A 316 -22.30 2.91 -18.47
N TRP A 317 -22.87 1.76 -18.11
CA TRP A 317 -22.17 0.69 -17.43
C TRP A 317 -22.30 -0.62 -18.22
N ILE A 318 -21.18 -1.12 -18.75
CA ILE A 318 -21.13 -2.39 -19.48
C ILE A 318 -20.17 -3.33 -18.75
N GLU A 319 -20.69 -4.44 -18.24
CA GLU A 319 -19.92 -5.45 -17.52
C GLU A 319 -20.28 -6.87 -17.95
N ASN A 320 -19.30 -7.78 -17.99
CA ASN A 320 -19.52 -9.19 -18.31
C ASN A 320 -20.36 -9.41 -19.58
N SER A 321 -20.11 -8.61 -20.63
CA SER A 321 -21.04 -8.48 -21.76
C SER A 321 -20.37 -8.39 -23.14
N ASP A 322 -21.01 -8.95 -24.17
CA ASP A 322 -20.72 -8.67 -25.59
C ASP A 322 -21.76 -7.70 -26.17
N VAL A 323 -21.35 -6.45 -26.38
CA VAL A 323 -22.17 -5.42 -27.05
C VAL A 323 -21.74 -5.35 -28.52
N SER A 324 -22.48 -6.08 -29.36
CA SER A 324 -22.17 -6.25 -30.77
C SER A 324 -22.55 -5.02 -31.62
N GLU A 325 -22.21 -5.03 -32.92
CA GLU A 325 -22.41 -3.87 -33.82
C GLU A 325 -23.88 -3.47 -34.04
N GLY A 326 -24.83 -4.38 -33.78
CA GLY A 326 -26.27 -4.13 -33.94
C GLY A 326 -26.91 -3.36 -32.78
N TRP A 327 -26.14 -2.99 -31.75
CA TRP A 327 -26.65 -2.30 -30.58
C TRP A 327 -26.69 -0.79 -30.79
N THR A 328 -27.73 -0.13 -30.27
CA THR A 328 -27.83 1.32 -30.16
C THR A 328 -28.07 1.70 -28.71
N LEU A 329 -27.20 2.57 -28.17
CA LEU A 329 -27.21 2.99 -26.78
C LEU A 329 -27.51 4.49 -26.67
N SER A 330 -28.20 4.88 -25.61
CA SER A 330 -28.52 6.28 -25.31
C SER A 330 -27.73 6.75 -24.08
N HIS A 331 -28.38 6.94 -22.94
CA HIS A 331 -27.75 7.32 -21.68
C HIS A 331 -28.46 6.67 -20.49
N ASP A 332 -27.78 6.61 -19.34
CA ASP A 332 -28.24 5.91 -18.14
C ASP A 332 -28.57 4.42 -18.40
N ASN A 333 -27.75 3.76 -19.21
CA ASN A 333 -27.93 2.35 -19.56
C ASN A 333 -26.96 1.44 -18.79
N ILE A 334 -27.47 0.35 -18.24
CA ILE A 334 -26.67 -0.72 -17.63
C ILE A 334 -26.86 -2.01 -18.42
N ILE A 335 -25.75 -2.64 -18.80
CA ILE A 335 -25.70 -3.87 -19.60
C ILE A 335 -24.81 -4.86 -18.87
N THR A 336 -25.39 -5.94 -18.36
CA THR A 336 -24.66 -6.97 -17.63
C THR A 336 -24.98 -8.40 -18.09
N GLY A 337 -23.97 -9.26 -18.06
CA GLY A 337 -24.14 -10.70 -18.30
C GLY A 337 -24.46 -11.10 -19.75
N VAL A 338 -24.45 -10.17 -20.71
CA VAL A 338 -24.83 -10.45 -22.10
C VAL A 338 -23.80 -11.38 -22.77
N PRO A 339 -24.18 -12.62 -23.13
CA PRO A 339 -23.27 -13.57 -23.77
C PRO A 339 -22.92 -13.14 -25.20
N GLN A 340 -21.94 -13.82 -25.81
CA GLN A 340 -21.54 -13.54 -27.19
C GLN A 340 -22.72 -13.61 -28.15
N ASN A 341 -22.89 -12.57 -28.98
CA ASN A 341 -24.09 -12.43 -29.81
C ASN A 341 -23.90 -11.59 -31.07
N HIS A 342 -24.92 -11.61 -31.91
CA HIS A 342 -25.11 -10.72 -33.07
C HIS A 342 -26.50 -10.04 -33.03
N TRP A 343 -26.94 -9.67 -31.83
CA TRP A 343 -28.28 -9.12 -31.62
C TRP A 343 -28.40 -7.68 -32.13
N LYS A 344 -29.64 -7.30 -32.45
CA LYS A 344 -30.02 -5.92 -32.74
C LYS A 344 -30.88 -5.41 -31.61
N VAL A 345 -30.32 -4.55 -30.76
CA VAL A 345 -30.97 -4.05 -29.54
C VAL A 345 -30.90 -2.53 -29.53
N ASN A 346 -32.00 -1.88 -29.17
CA ASN A 346 -32.06 -0.43 -28.99
C ASN A 346 -32.49 -0.15 -27.55
N LEU A 347 -31.62 0.46 -26.76
CA LEU A 347 -31.92 0.85 -25.38
C LEU A 347 -32.26 2.34 -25.32
N ALA A 348 -33.49 2.65 -24.94
CA ALA A 348 -33.94 4.00 -24.65
C ALA A 348 -33.29 4.53 -23.35
N PRO A 349 -33.39 5.85 -23.07
CA PRO A 349 -32.84 6.42 -21.85
C PRO A 349 -33.31 5.71 -20.59
N GLY A 350 -32.37 5.32 -19.73
CA GLY A 350 -32.65 4.61 -18.48
C GLY A 350 -32.96 3.12 -18.63
N GLU A 351 -33.14 2.59 -19.84
CA GLU A 351 -33.37 1.16 -20.03
C GLU A 351 -32.08 0.36 -19.80
N CYS A 352 -32.20 -0.72 -19.05
CA CYS A 352 -31.11 -1.60 -18.66
C CYS A 352 -31.46 -3.04 -19.02
N ILE A 353 -30.41 -3.82 -19.30
CA ILE A 353 -30.51 -5.25 -19.57
C ILE A 353 -29.51 -6.00 -18.71
N ASP A 354 -29.98 -7.06 -18.08
CA ASP A 354 -29.15 -8.00 -17.37
C ASP A 354 -29.54 -9.45 -17.73
N VAL A 355 -28.55 -10.24 -18.12
CA VAL A 355 -28.74 -11.64 -18.56
C VAL A 355 -28.04 -12.57 -17.58
N VAL A 356 -28.81 -13.35 -16.83
CA VAL A 356 -28.30 -14.20 -15.75
C VAL A 356 -28.40 -15.66 -16.16
N PRO A 357 -27.30 -16.45 -16.16
CA PRO A 357 -27.39 -17.88 -16.43
C PRO A 357 -28.18 -18.59 -15.32
N ILE A 358 -29.17 -19.39 -15.72
CA ILE A 358 -29.99 -20.23 -14.83
C ILE A 358 -29.72 -21.70 -15.17
N GLY A 359 -29.46 -22.51 -14.14
CA GLY A 359 -29.08 -23.91 -14.33
C GLY A 359 -27.90 -24.07 -15.30
N ASP A 360 -27.92 -25.14 -16.10
CA ASP A 360 -26.80 -25.50 -16.98
C ASP A 360 -26.87 -24.82 -18.35
N THR A 361 -28.07 -24.57 -18.87
CA THR A 361 -28.25 -24.11 -20.26
C THR A 361 -29.08 -22.84 -20.40
N GLU A 362 -29.95 -22.54 -19.44
CA GLU A 362 -30.92 -21.44 -19.57
C GLU A 362 -30.34 -20.09 -19.13
N TYR A 363 -31.08 -19.02 -19.45
CA TYR A 363 -30.80 -17.64 -19.06
C TYR A 363 -32.10 -16.93 -18.65
N ALA A 364 -32.06 -16.20 -17.53
CA ALA A 364 -33.08 -15.23 -17.18
C ALA A 364 -32.72 -13.86 -17.76
N VAL A 365 -33.67 -13.21 -18.43
CA VAL A 365 -33.47 -11.90 -19.05
C VAL A 365 -34.22 -10.84 -18.26
N ARG A 366 -33.48 -9.92 -17.65
CA ARG A 366 -34.03 -8.80 -16.90
C ARG A 366 -33.93 -7.52 -17.72
N LEU A 367 -35.06 -7.09 -18.28
CA LEU A 367 -35.24 -5.74 -18.79
C LEU A 367 -35.87 -4.89 -17.68
N TYR A 368 -35.23 -3.77 -17.37
CA TYR A 368 -35.65 -2.90 -16.26
C TYR A 368 -35.22 -1.47 -16.51
N HIS A 369 -35.81 -0.51 -15.80
CA HIS A 369 -35.37 0.87 -15.79
C HIS A 369 -34.32 1.08 -14.69
N ILE A 370 -33.32 1.94 -14.90
CA ILE A 370 -32.18 2.15 -13.99
C ILE A 370 -32.59 2.49 -12.54
N ASP A 371 -33.78 3.08 -12.37
CA ASP A 371 -34.36 3.50 -11.08
C ASP A 371 -35.25 2.42 -10.42
N ASP A 372 -35.45 1.28 -11.07
CA ASP A 372 -36.31 0.21 -10.57
C ASP A 372 -35.76 -0.42 -9.29
N LYS A 373 -36.69 -0.78 -8.40
CA LYS A 373 -36.41 -1.43 -7.12
C LYS A 373 -37.27 -2.67 -7.01
N PHE A 374 -36.63 -3.85 -7.01
CA PHE A 374 -37.31 -5.14 -6.85
C PHE A 374 -37.43 -5.49 -5.37
N ALA A 375 -38.28 -4.73 -4.66
CA ALA A 375 -38.54 -4.90 -3.24
C ALA A 375 -40.04 -5.10 -2.95
N GLY A 376 -40.35 -5.75 -1.83
CA GLY A 376 -41.73 -6.05 -1.46
C GLY A 376 -42.38 -7.01 -2.46
N ALA A 377 -43.62 -6.73 -2.89
CA ALA A 377 -44.35 -7.58 -3.82
C ALA A 377 -43.65 -7.74 -5.19
N GLU A 378 -42.97 -6.69 -5.68
CA GLU A 378 -42.25 -6.73 -6.97
C GLU A 378 -41.07 -7.70 -6.97
N GLN A 379 -40.58 -8.08 -5.78
CA GLN A 379 -39.50 -9.04 -5.67
C GLN A 379 -39.95 -10.47 -5.96
N GLN A 380 -41.19 -10.79 -5.57
CA GLN A 380 -41.82 -12.12 -5.69
C GLN A 380 -42.57 -12.29 -7.02
N LYS A 381 -42.83 -11.17 -7.70
CA LYS A 381 -43.56 -11.16 -8.96
C LYS A 381 -42.73 -11.81 -10.06
N GLN A 382 -43.25 -12.91 -10.62
CA GLN A 382 -42.68 -13.57 -11.78
C GLN A 382 -42.89 -12.71 -13.02
N GLN A 383 -41.86 -11.97 -13.42
CA GLN A 383 -41.93 -10.98 -14.50
C GLN A 383 -40.74 -11.00 -15.46
N PHE A 384 -39.75 -11.86 -15.20
CA PHE A 384 -38.61 -12.02 -16.09
C PHE A 384 -38.69 -13.33 -16.86
N PRO A 385 -38.55 -13.32 -18.19
CA PRO A 385 -38.54 -14.54 -18.97
C PRO A 385 -37.26 -15.34 -18.77
N VAL A 386 -37.40 -16.66 -18.63
CA VAL A 386 -36.31 -17.64 -18.76
C VAL A 386 -36.35 -18.21 -20.17
N VAL A 387 -35.18 -18.26 -20.81
CA VAL A 387 -35.00 -18.72 -22.19
C VAL A 387 -33.89 -19.76 -22.26
N ALA A 388 -34.07 -20.79 -23.08
CA ALA A 388 -33.11 -21.89 -23.24
C ALA A 388 -32.19 -21.74 -24.46
N ASP A 389 -32.58 -20.90 -25.44
CA ASP A 389 -31.85 -20.72 -26.69
C ASP A 389 -31.40 -19.25 -26.86
N LEU A 390 -30.09 -19.08 -27.09
CA LEU A 390 -29.42 -17.80 -27.31
C LEU A 390 -29.71 -17.21 -28.69
N GLU A 391 -30.01 -18.02 -29.70
CA GLU A 391 -30.39 -17.53 -31.02
C GLU A 391 -31.79 -16.93 -30.99
N ALA A 392 -32.72 -17.57 -30.27
CA ALA A 392 -34.04 -17.04 -29.96
C ALA A 392 -34.00 -15.66 -29.27
N MET A 393 -32.96 -15.36 -28.49
CA MET A 393 -32.75 -14.04 -27.87
C MET A 393 -32.42 -12.93 -28.89
N SER A 394 -32.08 -13.24 -30.14
CA SER A 394 -31.92 -12.22 -31.18
C SER A 394 -33.19 -11.41 -31.46
N MET A 395 -34.35 -11.91 -31.02
CA MET A 395 -35.65 -11.24 -31.07
C MET A 395 -35.88 -10.23 -29.93
N LEU A 396 -34.85 -9.90 -29.14
CA LEU A 396 -34.83 -8.91 -28.05
C LEU A 396 -35.25 -7.47 -28.43
N GLN A 397 -35.64 -7.21 -29.68
CA GLN A 397 -36.06 -5.89 -30.15
C GLN A 397 -37.31 -5.36 -29.40
N THR A 398 -38.18 -6.24 -28.89
CA THR A 398 -39.37 -5.89 -28.09
C THR A 398 -39.69 -7.00 -27.07
N LEU A 399 -40.38 -6.64 -25.97
CA LEU A 399 -40.91 -7.60 -24.98
C LEU A 399 -41.82 -8.67 -25.63
N ASP A 400 -42.49 -8.33 -26.73
CA ASP A 400 -43.35 -9.25 -27.49
C ASP A 400 -42.57 -10.39 -28.18
N GLY A 401 -41.31 -10.15 -28.58
CA GLY A 401 -40.44 -11.17 -29.17
C GLY A 401 -39.92 -12.18 -28.15
N LEU A 402 -39.64 -11.73 -26.92
CA LEU A 402 -39.24 -12.58 -25.80
C LEU A 402 -40.35 -13.56 -25.39
N ALA A 403 -41.61 -13.12 -25.41
CA ALA A 403 -42.76 -13.94 -25.03
C ALA A 403 -42.88 -15.23 -25.88
N LEU A 404 -42.45 -15.19 -27.15
CA LEU A 404 -42.50 -16.34 -28.07
C LEU A 404 -41.51 -17.45 -27.73
N VAL A 405 -40.45 -17.14 -26.98
CA VAL A 405 -39.33 -18.05 -26.68
C VAL A 405 -39.14 -18.27 -25.19
N THR A 406 -40.04 -17.72 -24.37
CA THR A 406 -40.06 -17.86 -22.92
C THR A 406 -40.52 -19.26 -22.53
N SER A 407 -39.70 -19.98 -21.76
CA SER A 407 -40.05 -21.28 -21.20
C SER A 407 -40.89 -21.14 -19.94
N ARG A 408 -40.48 -20.23 -19.04
CA ARG A 408 -41.18 -19.86 -17.80
C ARG A 408 -40.85 -18.42 -17.41
N MET A 409 -41.66 -17.86 -16.52
CA MET A 409 -41.38 -16.59 -15.86
C MET A 409 -40.74 -16.84 -14.51
N ILE A 410 -39.79 -15.99 -14.12
CA ILE A 410 -39.08 -16.03 -12.85
C ILE A 410 -39.11 -14.65 -12.19
N SER A 411 -39.08 -14.63 -10.86
CA SER A 411 -39.05 -13.42 -10.04
C SER A 411 -37.62 -12.96 -9.73
N ALA A 412 -37.46 -11.75 -9.19
CA ALA A 412 -36.13 -11.25 -8.80
C ALA A 412 -35.49 -12.06 -7.66
N GLU A 413 -36.30 -12.58 -6.73
CA GLU A 413 -35.83 -13.46 -5.66
C GLU A 413 -35.39 -14.83 -6.20
N GLU A 414 -36.20 -15.45 -7.05
CA GLU A 414 -35.88 -16.74 -7.65
C GLU A 414 -34.59 -16.63 -8.49
N ILE A 415 -34.38 -15.55 -9.27
CA ILE A 415 -33.11 -15.31 -9.98
C ILE A 415 -31.92 -15.31 -9.01
N SER A 416 -32.06 -14.66 -7.85
CA SER A 416 -30.98 -14.61 -6.85
C SER A 416 -30.73 -15.96 -6.16
N THR A 417 -31.62 -16.94 -6.33
CA THR A 417 -31.51 -18.27 -5.72
C THR A 417 -31.11 -19.33 -6.74
N GLU A 418 -31.55 -19.19 -7.99
CA GLU A 418 -31.35 -20.17 -9.07
C GLU A 418 -30.19 -19.81 -10.02
N ALA A 419 -29.60 -18.61 -9.89
CA ALA A 419 -28.50 -18.19 -10.76
C ALA A 419 -27.27 -19.07 -10.62
N ASN A 420 -26.75 -19.53 -11.75
CA ASN A 420 -25.51 -20.30 -11.84
C ASN A 420 -24.31 -19.35 -11.84
N LEU A 421 -23.74 -19.12 -10.66
CA LEU A 421 -22.63 -18.18 -10.49
C LEU A 421 -21.32 -18.66 -11.11
N HIS A 422 -21.08 -19.97 -11.23
CA HIS A 422 -19.92 -20.49 -11.96
C HIS A 422 -19.96 -20.06 -13.43
N ARG A 423 -21.09 -20.29 -14.12
CA ARG A 423 -21.28 -19.83 -15.52
C ARG A 423 -21.11 -18.32 -15.65
N LEU A 424 -21.66 -17.54 -14.71
CA LEU A 424 -21.57 -16.08 -14.72
C LEU A 424 -20.10 -15.60 -14.60
N PHE A 425 -19.35 -16.17 -13.66
CA PHE A 425 -17.94 -15.83 -13.42
C PHE A 425 -17.00 -16.39 -14.50
N ASP A 426 -17.30 -17.54 -15.08
CA ASP A 426 -16.54 -18.09 -16.21
C ASP A 426 -16.68 -17.22 -17.46
N GLN A 427 -17.88 -16.71 -17.74
CA GLN A 427 -18.09 -15.70 -18.79
C GLN A 427 -17.27 -14.44 -18.50
N ARG A 428 -17.25 -13.98 -17.24
CA ARG A 428 -16.48 -12.80 -16.82
C ARG A 428 -14.98 -13.03 -17.04
N LYS A 429 -14.45 -14.19 -16.66
CA LYS A 429 -13.06 -14.60 -16.92
C LYS A 429 -12.77 -14.65 -18.42
N ALA A 430 -13.66 -15.21 -19.22
CA ALA A 430 -13.50 -15.30 -20.67
C ALA A 430 -13.43 -13.92 -21.34
N PHE A 431 -14.28 -12.96 -20.95
CA PHE A 431 -14.18 -11.60 -21.46
C PHE A 431 -12.94 -10.86 -20.94
N ARG A 432 -12.60 -11.03 -19.65
CA ARG A 432 -11.38 -10.47 -19.08
C ARG A 432 -10.13 -10.92 -19.83
N LYS A 433 -10.07 -12.18 -20.27
CA LYS A 433 -9.02 -12.71 -21.16
C LYS A 433 -8.82 -11.86 -22.41
N LEU A 434 -9.93 -11.42 -23.02
CA LEU A 434 -9.92 -10.56 -24.21
C LEU A 434 -9.48 -9.14 -23.85
N ASN A 435 -9.96 -8.60 -22.71
CA ASN A 435 -9.54 -7.29 -22.23
C ASN A 435 -8.04 -7.24 -21.93
N TRP A 436 -7.45 -8.27 -21.33
CA TRP A 436 -6.00 -8.37 -21.11
C TRP A 436 -5.20 -8.20 -22.39
N ARG A 437 -5.58 -8.92 -23.45
CA ARG A 437 -4.95 -8.82 -24.78
C ARG A 437 -5.09 -7.42 -25.37
N ALA A 438 -6.27 -6.81 -25.23
CA ALA A 438 -6.54 -5.47 -25.74
C ALA A 438 -5.74 -4.38 -24.98
N LEU A 439 -5.69 -4.48 -23.65
CA LEU A 439 -4.94 -3.56 -22.78
C LEU A 439 -3.45 -3.63 -23.08
N ALA A 440 -2.87 -4.83 -23.14
CA ALA A 440 -1.45 -5.02 -23.43
C ALA A 440 -1.07 -4.55 -24.83
N LYS A 441 -1.92 -4.81 -25.84
CA LYS A 441 -1.71 -4.31 -27.21
C LYS A 441 -1.75 -2.78 -27.28
N ASN A 442 -2.60 -2.14 -26.48
CA ASN A 442 -2.79 -0.69 -26.46
C ASN A 442 -2.10 -0.03 -25.24
N TRP A 443 -0.98 -0.59 -24.78
CA TRP A 443 -0.32 -0.19 -23.53
C TRP A 443 -0.01 1.33 -23.44
N ASN A 444 0.25 2.00 -24.57
CA ASN A 444 0.57 3.43 -24.59
C ASN A 444 -0.62 4.34 -24.22
N HIS A 445 -1.84 3.80 -24.27
CA HIS A 445 -3.06 4.52 -23.91
C HIS A 445 -3.90 3.75 -22.87
N SER A 446 -3.36 2.66 -22.31
CA SER A 446 -4.04 1.82 -21.35
C SER A 446 -3.26 1.77 -20.04
N VAL A 447 -3.89 1.28 -18.98
CA VAL A 447 -3.25 1.17 -17.66
C VAL A 447 -2.37 -0.08 -17.51
N PHE A 448 -2.11 -0.84 -18.58
CA PHE A 448 -1.53 -2.20 -18.48
C PHE A 448 -0.27 -2.27 -17.60
N TYR A 449 0.72 -1.40 -17.84
CA TYR A 449 1.98 -1.39 -17.07
C TYR A 449 1.90 -0.66 -15.72
N GLN A 450 0.71 -0.19 -15.34
CA GLN A 450 0.42 0.41 -14.04
C GLN A 450 -0.39 -0.52 -13.13
N LEU A 451 -1.00 -1.56 -13.69
CA LEU A 451 -1.66 -2.64 -12.94
C LEU A 451 -0.64 -3.40 -12.10
N ASP A 452 -1.16 -4.20 -11.17
CA ASP A 452 -0.40 -5.27 -10.53
C ASP A 452 0.03 -6.28 -11.59
N LEU A 453 1.30 -6.21 -11.99
CA LEU A 453 1.88 -7.04 -13.03
C LEU A 453 2.19 -8.45 -12.54
N ALA A 454 2.32 -8.66 -11.23
CA ALA A 454 2.43 -10.00 -10.66
C ALA A 454 1.07 -10.72 -10.79
N ASP A 455 -0.03 -10.05 -10.45
CA ASP A 455 -1.39 -10.53 -10.66
C ASP A 455 -1.69 -10.76 -12.16
N ALA A 456 -1.32 -9.80 -13.01
CA ALA A 456 -1.46 -9.93 -14.45
C ALA A 456 -0.67 -11.13 -14.99
N LYS A 457 0.57 -11.36 -14.51
CA LYS A 457 1.40 -12.47 -14.96
C LYS A 457 0.76 -13.81 -14.60
N ARG A 458 0.24 -13.93 -13.38
CA ARG A 458 -0.52 -15.11 -12.92
C ARG A 458 -1.73 -15.37 -13.82
N GLU A 459 -2.56 -14.36 -14.08
CA GLU A 459 -3.73 -14.47 -14.97
C GLU A 459 -3.34 -14.81 -16.43
N PHE A 460 -2.22 -14.30 -16.93
CA PHE A 460 -1.70 -14.67 -18.26
C PHE A 460 -1.32 -16.15 -18.33
N ASP A 461 -0.67 -16.68 -17.29
CA ASP A 461 -0.26 -18.08 -17.23
C ASP A 461 -1.48 -19.01 -17.07
N GLU A 462 -2.35 -18.73 -16.09
CA GLU A 462 -3.57 -19.50 -15.79
C GLU A 462 -4.52 -19.56 -16.99
N GLN A 463 -4.70 -18.45 -17.69
CA GLN A 463 -5.61 -18.38 -18.83
C GLN A 463 -4.94 -18.68 -20.19
N HIS A 464 -3.65 -19.03 -20.18
CA HIS A 464 -2.85 -19.28 -21.39
C HIS A 464 -2.94 -18.12 -22.41
N ILE A 465 -2.71 -16.90 -21.93
CA ILE A 465 -2.63 -15.69 -22.74
C ILE A 465 -1.19 -15.55 -23.25
N GLY A 466 -1.02 -15.40 -24.57
CA GLY A 466 0.30 -15.19 -25.15
C GLY A 466 0.95 -13.90 -24.65
N MET A 467 2.26 -13.94 -24.46
CA MET A 467 3.05 -12.78 -24.04
C MET A 467 2.85 -11.62 -25.04
N PRO A 468 2.70 -10.36 -24.58
CA PRO A 468 2.59 -9.21 -25.47
C PRO A 468 3.84 -9.03 -26.35
N PRO A 469 3.73 -8.35 -27.50
CA PRO A 469 4.89 -7.94 -28.29
C PRO A 469 5.89 -7.15 -27.43
N ALA A 470 7.19 -7.35 -27.64
CA ALA A 470 8.23 -6.59 -26.97
C ALA A 470 8.10 -5.10 -27.30
N LEU A 471 8.43 -4.25 -26.32
CA LEU A 471 8.39 -2.81 -26.51
C LEU A 471 9.57 -2.31 -27.35
N ASP A 472 9.30 -1.30 -28.17
CA ASP A 472 10.31 -0.58 -28.94
C ASP A 472 11.26 0.23 -28.02
N ALA A 473 12.45 0.57 -28.51
CA ALA A 473 13.48 1.23 -27.72
C ALA A 473 13.13 2.69 -27.33
N ASP A 474 12.23 3.33 -28.07
CA ASP A 474 11.72 4.68 -27.86
C ASP A 474 10.58 4.75 -26.83
N ALA A 475 10.03 3.60 -26.42
CA ALA A 475 9.06 3.55 -25.34
C ALA A 475 9.64 4.14 -24.03
N PRO A 476 8.81 4.76 -23.17
CA PRO A 476 9.29 5.35 -21.93
C PRO A 476 10.08 4.35 -21.09
N LEU A 477 11.22 4.80 -20.53
CA LEU A 477 12.18 3.92 -19.86
C LEU A 477 11.55 3.11 -18.72
N MET A 478 10.75 3.74 -17.87
CA MET A 478 10.02 3.04 -16.80
C MET A 478 9.09 1.95 -17.35
N THR A 479 8.41 2.19 -18.47
CA THR A 479 7.55 1.19 -19.10
C THR A 479 8.37 0.00 -19.61
N ARG A 480 9.54 0.25 -20.21
CA ARG A 480 10.48 -0.79 -20.65
C ARG A 480 11.02 -1.62 -19.47
N ILE A 481 11.24 -0.99 -18.32
CA ILE A 481 11.63 -1.66 -17.08
C ILE A 481 10.50 -2.61 -16.61
N HIS A 482 9.26 -2.12 -16.55
CA HIS A 482 8.10 -2.92 -16.17
C HIS A 482 7.88 -4.10 -17.15
N ASP A 483 7.98 -3.87 -18.46
CA ASP A 483 7.88 -4.93 -19.48
C ASP A 483 8.97 -5.99 -19.34
N ALA A 484 10.23 -5.58 -19.16
CA ALA A 484 11.33 -6.51 -18.93
C ALA A 484 11.07 -7.38 -17.68
N MET A 485 10.60 -6.78 -16.58
CA MET A 485 10.28 -7.54 -15.38
C MET A 485 9.09 -8.49 -15.59
N PHE A 486 8.03 -8.03 -16.26
CA PHE A 486 6.85 -8.85 -16.58
C PHE A 486 7.21 -10.08 -17.43
N ARG A 487 8.20 -9.95 -18.33
CA ARG A 487 8.73 -11.07 -19.14
C ARG A 487 9.66 -12.01 -18.37
N GLY A 488 10.01 -11.70 -17.12
CA GLY A 488 11.00 -12.43 -16.34
C GLY A 488 12.46 -12.06 -16.67
N GLU A 489 12.69 -11.00 -17.44
CA GLU A 489 14.01 -10.50 -17.85
C GLU A 489 14.60 -9.57 -16.77
N SER A 490 14.76 -10.08 -15.54
CA SER A 490 15.17 -9.28 -14.37
C SER A 490 16.46 -8.49 -14.61
N ASP A 491 17.49 -9.11 -15.16
CA ASP A 491 18.79 -8.45 -15.38
C ASP A 491 18.69 -7.28 -16.36
N LYS A 492 17.80 -7.39 -17.35
CA LYS A 492 17.51 -6.30 -18.29
C LYS A 492 16.76 -5.16 -17.59
N ALA A 493 15.77 -5.46 -16.75
CA ALA A 493 15.07 -4.44 -15.97
C ALA A 493 16.03 -3.63 -15.08
N PHE A 494 16.93 -4.31 -14.37
CA PHE A 494 17.97 -3.65 -13.57
C PHE A 494 18.97 -2.87 -14.42
N THR A 495 19.31 -3.36 -15.62
CA THR A 495 20.19 -2.64 -16.55
C THR A 495 19.55 -1.35 -17.05
N LEU A 496 18.28 -1.40 -17.46
CA LEU A 496 17.51 -0.22 -17.87
C LEU A 496 17.35 0.79 -16.73
N LEU A 497 17.14 0.33 -15.49
CA LEU A 497 17.12 1.20 -14.32
C LEU A 497 18.46 1.94 -14.16
N ARG A 498 19.58 1.22 -14.28
CA ARG A 498 20.92 1.82 -14.20
C ARG A 498 21.18 2.83 -15.30
N GLU A 499 20.75 2.56 -16.53
CA GLU A 499 20.81 3.51 -17.66
C GLU A 499 20.02 4.78 -17.37
N GLY A 500 18.86 4.68 -16.73
CA GLY A 500 18.02 5.82 -16.37
C GLY A 500 18.59 6.68 -15.24
N ILE A 501 19.19 6.04 -14.23
CA ILE A 501 19.83 6.75 -13.10
C ILE A 501 21.19 7.32 -13.49
N SER A 502 21.87 6.71 -14.47
CA SER A 502 23.18 7.12 -14.98
C SER A 502 23.03 7.74 -16.37
N PRO A 503 22.38 8.91 -16.53
CA PRO A 503 22.17 9.48 -17.85
C PRO A 503 23.50 9.62 -18.60
N SER A 504 23.44 9.44 -19.92
CA SER A 504 24.55 9.48 -20.88
C SER A 504 25.41 10.76 -20.87
N SER A 505 25.08 11.74 -20.01
CA SER A 505 25.99 12.80 -19.59
C SER A 505 26.58 12.44 -18.22
N LEU A 506 27.48 11.47 -18.20
CA LEU A 506 28.69 11.58 -17.38
C LEU A 506 29.33 12.92 -17.78
N ILE A 507 28.86 14.05 -17.24
CA ILE A 507 29.61 15.30 -17.28
C ILE A 507 30.75 15.07 -16.31
N LEU A 508 31.71 14.28 -16.77
CA LEU A 508 33.02 14.18 -16.17
C LEU A 508 33.55 15.61 -16.14
N PRO A 509 34.19 16.00 -15.03
CA PRO A 509 34.75 17.33 -14.90
C PRO A 509 35.68 17.59 -16.11
N PRO A 510 35.59 18.75 -16.78
CA PRO A 510 36.31 19.02 -18.03
C PRO A 510 37.84 19.00 -17.88
N SER A 511 38.37 19.07 -16.65
CA SER A 511 39.76 18.74 -16.33
C SER A 511 39.93 18.60 -14.81
N SER A 512 40.41 17.47 -14.32
CA SER A 512 40.85 17.30 -12.92
C SER A 512 42.19 18.01 -12.71
N LYS A 513 42.34 18.74 -11.60
CA LYS A 513 43.55 19.54 -11.32
C LYS A 513 44.07 19.25 -9.92
N LEU A 514 45.37 19.06 -9.78
CA LEU A 514 45.97 18.88 -8.46
C LEU A 514 45.77 20.17 -7.64
N SER A 515 45.01 20.07 -6.54
CA SER A 515 44.66 21.23 -5.68
C SER A 515 45.53 21.31 -4.41
N VAL A 516 46.42 20.35 -4.21
CA VAL A 516 47.24 20.22 -2.99
C VAL A 516 48.74 20.33 -3.30
N ALA A 517 49.54 20.70 -2.29
CA ALA A 517 50.99 20.64 -2.39
C ALA A 517 51.50 19.18 -2.29
N GLU A 518 52.76 18.96 -2.70
CA GLU A 518 53.38 17.62 -2.73
C GLU A 518 53.42 16.92 -1.37
N ASP A 519 53.54 17.67 -0.28
CA ASP A 519 53.63 17.19 1.10
C ASP A 519 52.28 17.17 1.84
N GLN A 520 51.21 17.64 1.19
CA GLN A 520 49.87 17.70 1.79
C GLN A 520 49.10 16.38 1.64
N ILE A 521 48.35 16.05 2.68
CA ILE A 521 47.43 14.92 2.70
C ILE A 521 46.01 15.45 2.89
N VAL A 522 45.09 15.04 2.01
CA VAL A 522 43.66 15.25 2.19
C VAL A 522 43.09 14.14 3.04
N TRP A 523 42.43 14.50 4.13
CA TRP A 523 41.75 13.57 5.03
C TRP A 523 40.25 13.82 5.01
N GLY A 524 39.51 12.84 4.47
CA GLY A 524 38.06 12.77 4.52
C GLY A 524 37.59 11.85 5.66
N ARG A 525 36.54 12.27 6.37
CA ARG A 525 35.93 11.49 7.45
C ARG A 525 34.41 11.65 7.48
N SER A 526 33.69 10.56 7.71
CA SER A 526 32.23 10.53 7.72
C SER A 526 31.65 9.74 8.89
N PRO A 527 30.58 10.25 9.53
CA PRO A 527 29.74 9.46 10.42
C PRO A 527 28.98 8.39 9.64
N VAL A 528 28.44 7.39 10.33
CA VAL A 528 27.47 6.46 9.75
C VAL A 528 26.03 6.92 9.98
N ARG A 529 25.04 6.18 9.47
CA ARG A 529 23.63 6.57 9.59
C ARG A 529 22.75 5.48 10.19
N ILE A 530 21.76 5.91 10.97
CA ILE A 530 20.62 5.10 11.38
C ILE A 530 19.37 5.72 10.75
N ASP A 531 18.60 4.95 9.98
CA ASP A 531 17.26 5.34 9.59
C ASP A 531 16.27 4.90 10.68
N ILE A 532 15.27 5.73 10.99
CA ILE A 532 14.27 5.46 12.03
C ILE A 532 12.84 5.38 11.49
N ALA A 533 12.60 5.91 10.29
CA ALA A 533 11.34 5.79 9.56
C ALA A 533 11.57 5.95 8.05
N GLY A 534 10.76 5.24 7.26
CA GLY A 534 10.67 5.45 5.80
C GLY A 534 11.71 4.74 4.93
N GLY A 535 12.61 3.94 5.52
CA GLY A 535 13.53 3.10 4.74
C GLY A 535 12.77 2.27 3.68
N TRP A 536 13.39 2.07 2.52
CA TRP A 536 12.79 1.49 1.28
C TRP A 536 12.00 2.47 0.43
N THR A 537 11.42 3.54 0.99
CA THR A 537 10.72 4.55 0.18
C THR A 537 11.68 5.36 -0.71
N ASP A 538 12.98 5.35 -0.41
CA ASP A 538 14.06 5.96 -1.18
C ASP A 538 14.57 5.10 -2.34
N THR A 539 14.14 3.84 -2.39
CA THR A 539 14.70 2.84 -3.31
C THR A 539 13.98 2.88 -4.66
N PRO A 540 14.71 2.96 -5.79
CA PRO A 540 14.11 2.80 -7.12
C PRO A 540 13.59 1.37 -7.35
N PRO A 541 12.47 1.17 -8.07
CA PRO A 541 11.72 2.18 -8.82
C PRO A 541 10.71 2.98 -8.00
N TYR A 542 10.44 2.61 -6.74
CA TYR A 542 9.37 3.21 -5.95
C TYR A 542 9.54 4.74 -5.82
N CYS A 543 10.73 5.21 -5.43
CA CYS A 543 11.00 6.64 -5.31
C CYS A 543 10.90 7.40 -6.64
N LEU A 544 11.13 6.73 -7.77
CA LEU A 544 10.97 7.31 -9.11
C LEU A 544 9.48 7.48 -9.46
N MET A 545 8.63 6.57 -8.99
CA MET A 545 7.20 6.58 -9.28
C MET A 545 6.40 7.44 -8.30
N GLU A 546 6.75 7.45 -7.02
CA GLU A 546 5.97 8.09 -5.96
C GLU A 546 6.73 9.16 -5.16
N GLY A 547 8.06 9.23 -5.29
CA GLY A 547 8.94 10.01 -4.41
C GLY A 547 9.16 9.32 -3.05
N GLY A 548 10.31 9.52 -2.42
CA GLY A 548 10.67 8.89 -1.14
C GLY A 548 10.66 9.85 0.04
N ASN A 549 10.43 9.33 1.24
CA ASN A 549 10.57 10.06 2.52
C ASN A 549 11.36 9.19 3.50
N VAL A 550 12.49 9.68 4.02
CA VAL A 550 13.27 8.97 5.03
C VAL A 550 13.66 9.92 6.16
N ILE A 551 13.46 9.50 7.42
CA ILE A 551 14.09 10.15 8.56
C ILE A 551 15.28 9.31 9.01
N ASN A 552 16.45 9.93 8.98
CA ASN A 552 17.68 9.33 9.48
C ASN A 552 18.47 10.30 10.34
N LEU A 553 19.45 9.74 11.06
CA LEU A 553 20.39 10.49 11.89
C LEU A 553 21.82 10.04 11.59
N ALA A 554 22.73 11.02 11.52
CA ALA A 554 24.15 10.78 11.41
C ALA A 554 24.75 10.50 12.78
N ILE A 555 25.49 9.41 12.95
CA ILE A 555 26.09 9.00 14.22
C ILE A 555 27.59 8.74 14.10
N GLU A 556 28.31 9.14 15.13
CA GLU A 556 29.68 8.72 15.39
C GLU A 556 29.67 7.50 16.30
N LEU A 557 30.71 6.67 16.19
CA LEU A 557 30.89 5.52 17.05
C LEU A 557 32.07 5.77 17.97
N ASN A 558 31.86 5.63 19.28
CA ASN A 558 32.85 5.92 20.31
C ASN A 558 33.47 7.33 20.17
N GLY A 559 32.64 8.31 19.78
CA GLY A 559 33.04 9.72 19.63
C GLY A 559 33.94 10.01 18.42
N GLN A 560 33.99 9.13 17.41
CA GLN A 560 34.74 9.35 16.18
C GLN A 560 33.93 8.95 14.93
N PRO A 561 34.12 9.67 13.79
CA PRO A 561 33.68 9.21 12.48
C PRO A 561 34.41 7.90 12.10
N PRO A 562 33.67 6.80 11.92
CA PRO A 562 34.26 5.47 11.74
C PRO A 562 34.76 5.21 10.31
N LEU A 563 34.40 6.06 9.34
CA LEU A 563 34.79 5.94 7.94
C LEU A 563 35.76 7.05 7.58
N GLN A 564 36.92 6.67 7.07
CA GLN A 564 38.01 7.60 6.81
C GLN A 564 38.71 7.28 5.49
N THR A 565 39.18 8.32 4.82
CA THR A 565 39.94 8.23 3.57
C THR A 565 41.05 9.25 3.58
N TYR A 566 42.22 8.83 3.11
CA TYR A 566 43.39 9.69 2.94
C TYR A 566 43.79 9.68 1.47
N VAL A 567 44.01 10.86 0.90
CA VAL A 567 44.49 11.03 -0.47
C VAL A 567 45.74 11.90 -0.45
N ARG A 568 46.83 11.41 -1.06
CA ARG A 568 48.10 12.16 -1.17
C ARG A 568 48.72 12.00 -2.56
N PRO A 569 49.55 12.96 -3.01
CA PRO A 569 50.30 12.82 -4.25
C PRO A 569 51.26 11.62 -4.18
N CYS A 570 51.38 10.90 -5.29
CA CYS A 570 52.41 9.88 -5.50
C CYS A 570 53.44 10.41 -6.50
N GLN A 571 54.74 10.20 -6.22
CA GLN A 571 55.82 10.68 -7.10
C GLN A 571 55.85 9.95 -8.45
N GLU A 572 55.47 8.67 -8.47
CA GLU A 572 55.37 7.89 -9.70
C GLU A 572 53.99 8.10 -10.34
N PRO A 573 53.88 8.17 -11.68
CA PRO A 573 52.61 8.37 -12.40
C PRO A 573 51.75 7.08 -12.40
N ARG A 574 51.38 6.64 -11.20
CA ARG A 574 50.54 5.46 -10.92
C ARG A 574 49.56 5.75 -9.80
N ILE A 575 48.53 4.91 -9.70
CA ILE A 575 47.57 4.97 -8.60
C ILE A 575 47.86 3.82 -7.62
N VAL A 576 47.96 4.16 -6.34
CA VAL A 576 48.19 3.19 -5.26
C VAL A 576 46.98 3.19 -4.34
N LEU A 577 46.27 2.06 -4.27
CA LEU A 577 45.10 1.86 -3.42
C LEU A 577 45.48 1.03 -2.19
N ARG A 578 45.06 1.46 -1.00
CA ARG A 578 45.32 0.75 0.26
C ARG A 578 44.05 0.64 1.11
N SER A 579 43.81 -0.50 1.74
CA SER A 579 42.79 -0.67 2.77
C SER A 579 43.47 -1.12 4.05
N ILE A 580 43.30 -0.33 5.11
CA ILE A 580 43.92 -0.59 6.42
C ILE A 580 43.22 -1.77 7.11
N ASP A 581 41.89 -1.78 7.08
CA ASP A 581 41.05 -2.78 7.74
C ASP A 581 41.17 -4.18 7.11
N LEU A 582 41.34 -4.26 5.80
CA LEU A 582 41.53 -5.53 5.09
C LEU A 582 43.01 -5.89 4.86
N GLY A 583 43.95 -4.99 5.22
CA GLY A 583 45.38 -5.20 5.02
C GLY A 583 45.77 -5.38 3.54
N ALA A 584 45.02 -4.75 2.63
CA ALA A 584 45.16 -4.94 1.19
C ALA A 584 45.86 -3.74 0.52
N MET A 585 46.54 -4.00 -0.59
CA MET A 585 47.17 -2.99 -1.44
C MET A 585 47.04 -3.39 -2.91
N GLU A 586 46.75 -2.43 -3.78
CA GLU A 586 46.71 -2.62 -5.23
C GLU A 586 47.41 -1.43 -5.91
N VAL A 587 48.17 -1.71 -6.97
CA VAL A 587 48.80 -0.68 -7.81
C VAL A 587 48.12 -0.74 -9.18
N VAL A 588 47.65 0.41 -9.65
CA VAL A 588 46.90 0.58 -10.89
C VAL A 588 47.72 1.50 -11.82
N GLU A 589 48.14 0.94 -12.95
CA GLU A 589 49.02 1.59 -13.93
C GLU A 589 48.34 1.77 -15.29
N THR A 590 47.23 1.07 -15.53
CA THR A 590 46.49 1.12 -16.80
C THR A 590 45.02 1.48 -16.59
N SER A 591 44.42 2.07 -17.63
CA SER A 591 43.00 2.44 -17.62
C SER A 591 42.08 1.22 -17.54
N GLU A 592 42.50 0.07 -18.07
CA GLU A 592 41.78 -1.21 -17.95
C GLU A 592 41.73 -1.67 -16.49
N GLN A 593 42.87 -1.66 -15.78
CA GLN A 593 42.92 -1.99 -14.35
C GLN A 593 42.06 -1.04 -13.51
N LEU A 594 41.98 0.25 -13.89
CA LEU A 594 41.16 1.23 -13.19
C LEU A 594 39.66 1.01 -13.44
N ARG A 595 39.26 0.72 -14.69
CA ARG A 595 37.87 0.43 -15.06
C ARG A 595 37.41 -0.94 -14.56
N ASP A 596 38.34 -1.77 -14.12
CA ASP A 596 38.05 -3.07 -13.53
C ASP A 596 37.64 -2.97 -12.04
N PHE A 597 36.43 -2.44 -11.82
CA PHE A 597 35.86 -2.24 -10.48
C PHE A 597 34.63 -3.09 -10.18
N MET A 598 34.16 -3.91 -11.14
CA MET A 598 32.95 -4.73 -11.00
C MET A 598 33.17 -6.08 -10.30
N HIS A 599 34.36 -6.29 -9.73
CA HIS A 599 34.73 -7.52 -9.04
C HIS A 599 34.10 -7.63 -7.66
N VAL A 600 33.20 -8.59 -7.48
CA VAL A 600 32.54 -8.87 -6.19
C VAL A 600 33.59 -9.23 -5.14
N GLY A 601 33.56 -8.52 -4.01
CA GLY A 601 34.47 -8.77 -2.88
C GLY A 601 35.83 -8.10 -3.00
N SER A 602 36.09 -7.32 -4.07
CA SER A 602 37.30 -6.51 -4.15
C SER A 602 37.27 -5.39 -3.08
N PRO A 603 38.35 -5.20 -2.31
CA PRO A 603 38.52 -4.05 -1.43
C PRO A 603 38.48 -2.70 -2.16
N PHE A 604 38.72 -2.71 -3.47
CA PHE A 604 39.06 -1.52 -4.24
C PHE A 604 38.03 -1.15 -5.32
N SER A 605 36.88 -1.82 -5.38
CA SER A 605 35.78 -1.44 -6.29
C SER A 605 35.32 0.00 -6.10
N ILE A 606 35.11 0.43 -4.85
CA ILE A 606 34.68 1.80 -4.51
C ILE A 606 35.71 2.86 -4.97
N PRO A 607 36.98 2.80 -4.54
CA PRO A 607 37.94 3.85 -4.92
C PRO A 607 38.23 3.88 -6.42
N LYS A 608 38.27 2.73 -7.11
CA LYS A 608 38.41 2.68 -8.56
C LYS A 608 37.26 3.38 -9.28
N ALA A 609 36.00 3.06 -8.92
CA ALA A 609 34.83 3.72 -9.50
C ALA A 609 34.81 5.24 -9.19
N ALA A 610 35.22 5.63 -7.97
CA ALA A 610 35.30 7.04 -7.59
C ALA A 610 36.35 7.82 -8.40
N LEU A 611 37.50 7.22 -8.69
CA LEU A 611 38.52 7.80 -9.56
C LEU A 611 38.03 7.94 -11.01
N VAL A 612 37.28 6.97 -11.53
CA VAL A 612 36.64 7.09 -12.84
C VAL A 612 35.66 8.27 -12.89
N LEU A 613 34.83 8.44 -11.85
CA LEU A 613 33.92 9.58 -11.73
C LEU A 613 34.64 10.92 -11.51
N ALA A 614 35.84 10.89 -10.95
CA ALA A 614 36.74 12.02 -10.82
C ALA A 614 37.50 12.34 -12.12
N GLY A 615 37.21 11.64 -13.23
CA GLY A 615 37.75 11.96 -14.56
C GLY A 615 38.97 11.15 -14.99
N PHE A 616 39.38 10.13 -14.23
CA PHE A 616 40.52 9.28 -14.58
C PHE A 616 40.10 8.03 -15.36
N GLY A 617 41.03 7.48 -16.13
CA GLY A 617 40.86 6.30 -16.96
C GLY A 617 39.98 6.52 -18.18
N GLN A 618 39.88 7.74 -18.75
CA GLN A 618 39.13 8.00 -19.99
C GLN A 618 39.98 7.70 -21.23
N HIS A 619 41.26 8.05 -21.16
CA HIS A 619 42.31 7.84 -22.13
C HIS A 619 43.42 6.98 -21.51
N SER A 620 44.67 7.20 -21.89
CA SER A 620 45.85 6.60 -21.26
C SER A 620 46.02 7.15 -19.84
N LEU A 621 45.94 6.28 -18.83
CA LEU A 621 46.06 6.68 -17.43
C LEU A 621 47.39 7.39 -17.14
N ASN A 622 48.47 6.96 -17.78
CA ASN A 622 49.79 7.59 -17.61
C ASN A 622 49.78 9.05 -18.10
N ASP A 623 49.20 9.30 -19.29
CA ASP A 623 49.12 10.65 -19.84
C ASP A 623 48.21 11.55 -18.99
N GLU A 624 47.10 11.00 -18.47
CA GLU A 624 46.20 11.71 -17.57
C GLU A 624 46.88 12.08 -16.24
N LEU A 625 47.63 11.16 -15.63
CA LEU A 625 48.38 11.43 -14.39
C LEU A 625 49.54 12.40 -14.62
N ALA A 626 50.22 12.31 -15.76
CA ALA A 626 51.24 13.27 -16.16
C ALA A 626 50.65 14.69 -16.36
N ALA A 627 49.48 14.79 -16.99
CA ALA A 627 48.76 16.06 -17.15
C ALA A 627 48.21 16.59 -15.82
N PHE A 628 47.80 15.69 -14.90
CA PHE A 628 47.39 16.03 -13.54
C PHE A 628 48.55 16.54 -12.68
N GLY A 629 49.77 16.09 -12.97
CA GLY A 629 51.02 16.54 -12.36
C GLY A 629 51.56 15.63 -11.25
N ALA A 630 50.88 14.52 -10.93
CA ALA A 630 51.32 13.53 -9.94
C ALA A 630 50.54 12.21 -10.10
N GLY A 631 51.08 11.11 -9.55
CA GLY A 631 50.27 9.94 -9.24
C GLY A 631 49.38 10.16 -8.02
N ILE A 632 48.58 9.15 -7.66
CA ILE A 632 47.61 9.25 -6.56
C ILE A 632 47.79 8.08 -5.61
N GLU A 633 47.98 8.34 -4.33
CA GLU A 633 47.85 7.32 -3.30
C GLU A 633 46.58 7.55 -2.48
N LEU A 634 45.70 6.55 -2.47
CA LEU A 634 44.40 6.58 -1.81
C LEU A 634 44.31 5.45 -0.80
N THR A 635 44.15 5.81 0.48
CA THR A 635 44.07 4.87 1.60
C THR A 635 42.69 4.95 2.26
N LEU A 636 42.07 3.80 2.48
CA LEU A 636 40.76 3.64 3.11
C LEU A 636 40.88 3.01 4.50
N LEU A 637 40.00 3.44 5.41
CA LEU A 637 39.78 2.80 6.70
C LEU A 637 38.28 2.73 6.99
N SER A 638 37.78 1.51 7.19
CA SER A 638 36.46 1.28 7.78
C SER A 638 36.59 0.65 9.16
N ALA A 639 36.23 1.39 10.21
CA ALA A 639 36.25 0.89 11.58
C ALA A 639 35.02 0.03 11.94
N ILE A 640 34.21 -0.36 10.95
CA ILE A 640 32.98 -1.13 11.12
C ILE A 640 32.98 -2.29 10.12
N PRO A 641 32.60 -3.52 10.52
CA PRO A 641 32.48 -4.64 9.59
C PRO A 641 31.51 -4.35 8.44
N ALA A 642 31.81 -4.89 7.26
CA ALA A 642 30.85 -4.94 6.16
C ALA A 642 29.56 -5.68 6.60
N GLY A 643 28.40 -5.25 6.07
CA GLY A 643 27.11 -5.82 6.47
C GLY A 643 26.64 -5.39 7.86
N SER A 644 27.13 -4.24 8.36
CA SER A 644 26.70 -3.63 9.63
C SER A 644 25.24 -3.12 9.61
N GLY A 645 24.71 -2.82 8.43
CA GLY A 645 23.42 -2.16 8.28
C GLY A 645 23.45 -0.65 8.53
N LEU A 646 24.62 -0.02 8.70
CA LEU A 646 24.76 1.42 9.00
C LEU A 646 25.06 2.29 7.76
N GLY A 647 24.82 1.79 6.56
CA GLY A 647 25.08 2.51 5.30
C GLY A 647 26.56 2.62 4.94
N THR A 648 27.39 1.73 5.51
CA THR A 648 28.86 1.80 5.47
C THR A 648 29.43 1.95 4.05
N SER A 649 28.94 1.18 3.08
CA SER A 649 29.49 1.16 1.72
C SER A 649 29.23 2.48 0.97
N SER A 650 27.99 2.95 0.92
CA SER A 650 27.63 4.18 0.21
C SER A 650 28.24 5.40 0.90
N ILE A 651 28.28 5.43 2.24
CA ILE A 651 28.93 6.53 2.96
C ILE A 651 30.44 6.53 2.73
N LEU A 652 31.10 5.36 2.72
CA LEU A 652 32.54 5.28 2.39
C LEU A 652 32.81 5.80 0.97
N ALA A 653 31.96 5.44 0.00
CA ALA A 653 32.03 5.98 -1.35
C ALA A 653 31.89 7.52 -1.36
N ALA A 654 30.96 8.08 -0.59
CA ALA A 654 30.83 9.53 -0.43
C ALA A 654 32.05 10.17 0.26
N THR A 655 32.67 9.50 1.24
CA THR A 655 33.92 9.96 1.88
C THR A 655 35.06 10.03 0.88
N VAL A 656 35.20 9.00 0.04
CA VAL A 656 36.22 8.95 -1.03
C VAL A 656 35.99 10.04 -2.06
N LEU A 657 34.76 10.17 -2.57
CA LEU A 657 34.40 11.21 -3.54
C LEU A 657 34.61 12.61 -2.96
N GLY A 658 34.32 12.82 -1.67
CA GLY A 658 34.57 14.08 -0.98
C GLY A 658 36.06 14.42 -0.86
N ALA A 659 36.90 13.43 -0.55
CA ALA A 659 38.34 13.62 -0.49
C ALA A 659 38.93 13.88 -1.89
N LEU A 660 38.48 13.14 -2.90
CA LEU A 660 38.87 13.35 -4.31
C LEU A 660 38.38 14.71 -4.84
N ASN A 661 37.20 15.17 -4.44
CA ASN A 661 36.67 16.48 -4.82
C ASN A 661 37.61 17.62 -4.40
N ASP A 662 38.09 17.58 -3.16
CA ASP A 662 39.06 18.55 -2.65
C ASP A 662 40.45 18.35 -3.29
N PHE A 663 40.93 17.11 -3.39
CA PHE A 663 42.24 16.77 -3.94
C PHE A 663 42.39 17.14 -5.43
N CYS A 664 41.35 16.91 -6.23
CA CYS A 664 41.32 17.15 -7.67
C CYS A 664 40.65 18.49 -8.06
N GLY A 665 40.25 19.32 -7.09
CA GLY A 665 39.66 20.64 -7.35
C GLY A 665 38.36 20.60 -8.18
N LEU A 666 37.49 19.62 -7.91
CA LEU A 666 36.32 19.32 -8.78
C LEU A 666 35.12 20.24 -8.53
N GLY A 667 35.09 20.93 -7.40
CA GLY A 667 34.07 21.96 -7.09
C GLY A 667 32.68 21.41 -6.79
N TRP A 668 32.55 20.14 -6.41
CA TRP A 668 31.28 19.53 -6.02
C TRP A 668 30.84 19.99 -4.63
N ASP A 669 29.55 20.27 -4.48
CA ASP A 669 28.94 20.46 -3.16
C ASP A 669 28.52 19.11 -2.54
N LYS A 670 27.98 19.14 -1.32
CA LYS A 670 27.53 17.92 -0.63
C LYS A 670 26.40 17.19 -1.35
N ASN A 671 25.54 17.90 -2.08
CA ASN A 671 24.44 17.28 -2.82
C ASN A 671 24.97 16.54 -4.05
N GLU A 672 25.88 17.18 -4.79
CA GLU A 672 26.57 16.58 -5.94
C GLU A 672 27.41 15.37 -5.52
N ILE A 673 28.09 15.42 -4.37
CA ILE A 673 28.76 14.24 -3.79
C ILE A 673 27.74 13.11 -3.55
N GLY A 674 26.56 13.44 -3.00
CA GLY A 674 25.47 12.47 -2.81
C GLY A 674 24.98 11.86 -4.12
N HIS A 675 24.77 12.66 -5.17
CA HIS A 675 24.36 12.16 -6.48
C HIS A 675 25.42 11.29 -7.14
N ARG A 676 26.70 11.72 -7.12
CA ARG A 676 27.81 10.92 -7.64
C ARG A 676 28.00 9.62 -6.87
N THR A 677 27.70 9.63 -5.58
CA THR A 677 27.67 8.40 -4.77
C THR A 677 26.56 7.46 -5.23
N LEU A 678 25.36 7.97 -5.52
CA LEU A 678 24.28 7.15 -6.08
C LEU A 678 24.69 6.56 -7.44
N MET A 679 25.29 7.35 -8.31
CA MET A 679 25.80 6.87 -9.61
C MET A 679 26.85 5.77 -9.42
N LEU A 680 27.82 5.98 -8.53
CA LEU A 680 28.83 4.99 -8.17
C LEU A 680 28.18 3.70 -7.68
N GLU A 681 27.16 3.80 -6.83
CA GLU A 681 26.45 2.64 -6.31
C GLU A 681 25.68 1.89 -7.40
N GLN A 682 25.06 2.58 -8.35
CA GLN A 682 24.42 1.95 -9.51
C GLN A 682 25.44 1.31 -10.46
N MET A 683 26.66 1.85 -10.55
CA MET A 683 27.74 1.19 -11.27
C MET A 683 28.11 -0.12 -10.59
N LEU A 684 28.32 -0.12 -9.27
CA LEU A 684 28.84 -1.28 -8.51
C LEU A 684 27.79 -2.33 -8.13
N THR A 685 26.52 -1.95 -8.03
CA THR A 685 25.46 -2.79 -7.46
C THR A 685 24.18 -2.72 -8.30
N THR A 686 23.14 -3.43 -7.87
CA THR A 686 21.89 -3.60 -8.61
C THR A 686 20.72 -2.81 -8.00
N GLY A 687 20.95 -1.68 -7.32
CA GLY A 687 19.85 -0.77 -6.98
C GLY A 687 19.67 -0.43 -5.51
N GLY A 688 20.70 0.13 -4.87
CA GLY A 688 20.51 0.84 -3.60
C GLY A 688 19.73 2.15 -3.78
N GLY A 689 19.08 2.59 -2.71
CA GLY A 689 18.40 3.87 -2.64
C GLY A 689 19.35 5.04 -2.35
N TRP A 690 18.80 6.22 -2.05
CA TRP A 690 19.60 7.41 -1.77
C TRP A 690 19.82 7.73 -0.29
N GLN A 691 19.18 7.01 0.63
CA GLN A 691 19.18 7.37 2.05
C GLN A 691 20.56 7.26 2.70
N ASP A 692 21.42 6.34 2.25
CA ASP A 692 22.66 5.98 2.92
C ASP A 692 23.67 7.11 2.81
N GLN A 693 23.95 7.55 1.58
CA GLN A 693 24.90 8.62 1.31
C GLN A 693 24.45 9.93 1.94
N PHE A 694 23.20 10.35 1.75
CA PHE A 694 22.70 11.59 2.34
C PHE A 694 22.60 11.48 3.86
N GLY A 695 22.41 10.27 4.39
CA GLY A 695 22.40 9.96 5.81
C GLY A 695 23.74 10.24 6.51
N GLY A 696 24.87 9.90 5.88
CA GLY A 696 26.21 10.14 6.44
C GLY A 696 26.87 11.46 5.99
N VAL A 697 26.57 11.94 4.78
CA VAL A 697 27.15 13.18 4.24
C VAL A 697 26.64 14.42 4.99
N LEU A 698 25.37 14.40 5.40
CA LEU A 698 24.73 15.48 6.12
C LEU A 698 24.61 15.12 7.61
N GLY A 699 24.98 16.06 8.48
CA GLY A 699 24.88 15.88 9.94
C GLY A 699 23.45 15.99 10.47
N GLY A 700 23.29 15.62 11.74
CA GLY A 700 22.08 15.77 12.53
C GLY A 700 21.00 14.74 12.22
N VAL A 701 19.85 14.99 12.84
CA VAL A 701 18.58 14.30 12.57
C VAL A 701 17.86 15.06 11.46
N LYS A 702 17.40 14.34 10.44
CA LYS A 702 16.88 14.97 9.22
C LYS A 702 15.81 14.14 8.55
N LEU A 703 14.79 14.83 8.04
CA LEU A 703 13.85 14.33 7.06
C LEU A 703 14.40 14.63 5.65
N LEU A 704 14.54 13.59 4.84
CA LEU A 704 14.94 13.64 3.45
C LEU A 704 13.74 13.30 2.57
N GLN A 705 13.46 14.11 1.55
CA GLN A 705 12.31 13.90 0.66
C GLN A 705 12.67 14.10 -0.81
N THR A 706 12.21 13.21 -1.68
CA THR A 706 12.31 13.36 -3.14
C THR A 706 10.94 13.46 -3.80
N GLY A 707 10.91 14.14 -4.95
CA GLY A 707 9.78 14.06 -5.88
C GLY A 707 9.87 12.83 -6.78
N ARG A 708 8.89 12.70 -7.67
CA ARG A 708 8.86 11.67 -8.72
C ARG A 708 9.86 11.98 -9.84
N GLY A 709 10.26 10.95 -10.56
CA GLY A 709 11.13 11.02 -11.74
C GLY A 709 12.58 10.60 -11.46
N PHE A 710 13.39 10.52 -12.50
CA PHE A 710 14.79 10.09 -12.41
C PHE A 710 15.72 11.08 -11.70
N ALA A 711 15.33 12.37 -11.67
CA ALA A 711 16.04 13.41 -10.93
C ALA A 711 15.73 13.31 -9.42
N GLN A 712 16.35 12.33 -8.76
CA GLN A 712 16.21 12.12 -7.31
C GLN A 712 17.15 13.07 -6.54
N ASN A 713 16.67 14.29 -6.28
CA ASN A 713 17.38 15.31 -5.50
C ASN A 713 16.71 15.46 -4.11
N PRO A 714 17.24 14.85 -3.03
CA PRO A 714 16.61 14.92 -1.72
C PRO A 714 16.60 16.33 -1.14
N GLN A 715 15.41 16.83 -0.83
CA GLN A 715 15.22 18.02 -0.01
C GLN A 715 15.43 17.66 1.46
N VAL A 716 16.15 18.50 2.18
CA VAL A 716 16.56 18.24 3.57
C VAL A 716 15.81 19.16 4.52
N ARG A 717 15.21 18.59 5.56
CA ARG A 717 14.66 19.33 6.70
C ARG A 717 15.29 18.80 7.99
N TRP A 718 16.07 19.63 8.67
CA TRP A 718 16.69 19.29 9.94
C TRP A 718 15.64 19.29 11.07
N LEU A 719 15.77 18.34 11.98
CA LEU A 719 14.86 18.14 13.12
C LEU A 719 15.55 18.49 14.44
N PRO A 720 14.78 18.81 15.49
CA PRO A 720 15.31 18.95 16.85
C PRO A 720 16.12 17.73 17.30
N THR A 721 17.14 17.98 18.12
CA THR A 721 18.09 16.94 18.58
C THR A 721 17.92 16.59 20.05
N ASP A 722 17.02 17.29 20.74
CA ASP A 722 16.72 17.18 22.16
C ASP A 722 16.45 15.73 22.58
N LEU A 723 15.67 15.01 21.78
CA LEU A 723 15.34 13.59 22.02
C LEU A 723 16.56 12.67 22.07
N TRP A 724 17.72 13.05 21.51
CA TRP A 724 18.97 12.27 21.55
C TRP A 724 20.04 12.84 22.48
N THR A 725 19.88 14.09 22.91
CA THR A 725 20.94 14.86 23.59
C THR A 725 20.62 15.19 25.04
N GLN A 726 19.33 15.26 25.39
CA GLN A 726 18.90 15.51 26.77
C GLN A 726 19.37 14.39 27.72
N PRO A 727 19.83 14.71 28.94
CA PRO A 727 20.39 13.72 29.89
C PRO A 727 19.46 12.56 30.23
N GLU A 728 18.15 12.79 30.24
CA GLU A 728 17.11 11.79 30.51
C GLU A 728 16.93 10.78 29.36
N TYR A 729 17.14 11.19 28.10
CA TYR A 729 16.88 10.36 26.91
C TYR A 729 18.15 9.78 26.29
N ARG A 730 19.28 10.51 26.36
CA ARG A 730 20.59 10.05 25.86
C ARG A 730 20.93 8.62 26.30
N PRO A 731 20.81 8.21 27.58
CA PRO A 731 21.16 6.85 28.00
C PRO A 731 20.16 5.78 27.50
N CYS A 732 18.96 6.19 27.07
CA CYS A 732 17.91 5.29 26.56
C CYS A 732 18.18 4.84 25.12
N HIS A 733 19.04 5.54 24.38
CA HIS A 733 19.47 5.13 23.05
C HIS A 733 20.62 4.13 23.12
N LEU A 734 20.37 2.92 22.64
CA LEU A 734 21.33 1.82 22.71
C LEU A 734 21.65 1.30 21.31
N LEU A 735 22.93 1.05 21.06
CA LEU A 735 23.41 0.45 19.83
C LEU A 735 24.18 -0.83 20.15
N TYR A 736 23.68 -1.96 19.64
CA TYR A 736 24.23 -3.28 19.90
C TYR A 736 24.61 -3.97 18.59
N TYR A 737 25.89 -4.32 18.43
CA TYR A 737 26.31 -5.14 17.31
C TYR A 737 25.97 -6.60 17.60
N THR A 738 25.15 -7.22 16.76
CA THR A 738 24.67 -8.61 16.97
C THR A 738 25.73 -9.67 16.65
N GLY A 739 26.78 -9.30 15.90
CA GLY A 739 27.76 -10.26 15.36
C GLY A 739 27.24 -11.07 14.16
N ILE A 740 25.97 -10.91 13.79
CA ILE A 740 25.36 -11.56 12.63
C ILE A 740 25.66 -10.69 11.40
N THR A 741 26.28 -11.26 10.38
CA THR A 741 26.54 -10.57 9.11
C THR A 741 25.80 -11.30 7.99
N ARG A 742 24.94 -10.59 7.26
CA ARG A 742 24.26 -11.09 6.06
C ARG A 742 24.44 -10.08 4.93
N THR A 743 24.65 -10.56 3.72
CA THR A 743 24.63 -9.70 2.53
C THR A 743 23.19 -9.29 2.22
N ALA A 744 22.90 -7.99 2.25
CA ALA A 744 21.59 -7.41 1.94
C ALA A 744 21.07 -7.66 0.51
N LYS A 745 21.90 -8.24 -0.38
CA LYS A 745 21.62 -8.40 -1.81
C LYS A 745 20.36 -9.23 -2.12
N SER A 746 20.09 -10.31 -1.36
CA SER A 746 18.91 -11.16 -1.64
C SER A 746 17.61 -10.47 -1.25
N ILE A 747 17.57 -9.83 -0.07
CA ILE A 747 16.41 -9.10 0.45
C ILE A 747 16.06 -7.93 -0.49
N LEU A 748 17.07 -7.14 -0.88
CA LEU A 748 16.91 -6.01 -1.81
C LEU A 748 16.31 -6.45 -3.15
N ALA A 749 16.77 -7.58 -3.71
CA ALA A 749 16.34 -8.01 -5.03
C ALA A 749 14.86 -8.45 -5.07
N GLU A 750 14.36 -9.11 -4.02
CA GLU A 750 12.96 -9.56 -3.97
C GLU A 750 11.98 -8.41 -3.81
N ILE A 751 12.26 -7.50 -2.86
CA ILE A 751 11.47 -6.28 -2.65
C ILE A 751 11.45 -5.43 -3.95
N VAL A 752 12.62 -5.16 -4.54
CA VAL A 752 12.70 -4.34 -5.75
C VAL A 752 11.98 -5.01 -6.94
N ARG A 753 11.96 -6.35 -7.04
CA ARG A 753 11.15 -7.06 -8.04
C ARG A 753 9.67 -6.79 -7.86
N GLY A 754 9.16 -6.83 -6.63
CA GLY A 754 7.76 -6.55 -6.36
C GLY A 754 7.39 -5.09 -6.67
N MET A 755 8.29 -4.14 -6.38
CA MET A 755 8.15 -2.75 -6.83
C MET A 755 8.12 -2.61 -8.37
N PHE A 756 8.98 -3.35 -9.10
CA PHE A 756 8.95 -3.35 -10.57
C PHE A 756 7.69 -4.00 -11.13
N LEU A 757 7.07 -4.94 -10.42
CA LEU A 757 5.81 -5.56 -10.81
C LEU A 757 4.58 -4.78 -10.33
N ASN A 758 4.77 -3.64 -9.66
CA ASN A 758 3.69 -2.90 -9.00
C ASN A 758 2.82 -3.80 -8.10
N CYS A 759 3.42 -4.73 -7.34
CA CYS A 759 2.66 -5.59 -6.43
C CYS A 759 1.80 -4.73 -5.50
N GLY A 760 0.47 -4.92 -5.54
CA GLY A 760 -0.48 -3.98 -4.96
C GLY A 760 -0.31 -3.77 -3.45
N ASP A 761 -0.15 -4.87 -2.71
CA ASP A 761 -0.04 -4.85 -1.25
C ASP A 761 1.30 -4.27 -0.78
N GLU A 762 2.37 -4.55 -1.52
CA GLU A 762 3.69 -3.96 -1.28
C GLU A 762 3.70 -2.46 -1.52
N LEU A 763 3.15 -1.99 -2.65
CA LEU A 763 3.05 -0.56 -2.94
C LEU A 763 2.19 0.17 -1.90
N ARG A 764 1.12 -0.47 -1.41
CA ARG A 764 0.28 0.07 -0.33
C ARG A 764 1.07 0.22 0.98
N LEU A 765 1.85 -0.79 1.34
CA LEU A 765 2.74 -0.74 2.51
C LEU A 765 3.78 0.38 2.37
N LEU A 766 4.41 0.52 1.19
CA LEU A 766 5.39 1.60 0.95
C LEU A 766 4.77 2.99 1.06
N ARG A 767 3.53 3.19 0.56
CA ARG A 767 2.76 4.43 0.78
C ARG A 767 2.51 4.69 2.26
N GLN A 768 2.15 3.65 3.02
CA GLN A 768 1.96 3.76 4.47
C GLN A 768 3.28 4.08 5.19
N MET A 769 4.41 3.50 4.78
CA MET A 769 5.74 3.81 5.34
C MET A 769 6.13 5.27 5.06
N LYS A 770 5.81 5.76 3.85
CA LYS A 770 6.02 7.16 3.47
C LYS A 770 5.20 8.13 4.34
N GLN A 771 3.94 7.81 4.61
CA GLN A 771 3.08 8.58 5.51
C GLN A 771 3.54 8.48 6.98
N HIS A 772 3.88 7.27 7.44
CA HIS A 772 4.44 7.01 8.78
C HIS A 772 5.69 7.84 9.07
N THR A 773 6.47 8.15 8.04
CA THR A 773 7.62 9.06 8.16
C THR A 773 7.19 10.49 8.55
N LEU A 774 6.03 10.95 8.10
CA LEU A 774 5.48 12.25 8.52
C LEU A 774 4.93 12.18 9.95
N ASP A 775 4.33 11.07 10.36
CA ASP A 775 3.91 10.87 11.76
C ASP A 775 5.12 10.92 12.71
N MET A 776 6.25 10.32 12.29
CA MET A 776 7.53 10.39 13.00
C MET A 776 8.11 11.81 13.02
N TYR A 777 8.03 12.53 11.89
CA TYR A 777 8.43 13.94 11.81
C TYR A 777 7.70 14.78 12.85
N GLU A 778 6.38 14.63 12.97
CA GLU A 778 5.56 15.36 13.93
C GLU A 778 5.93 15.04 15.38
N ALA A 779 6.11 13.75 15.70
CA ALA A 779 6.51 13.32 17.05
C ALA A 779 7.86 13.94 17.48
N ILE A 780 8.84 13.95 16.57
CA ILE A 780 10.16 14.56 16.84
C ILE A 780 10.04 16.08 17.00
N GLN A 781 9.25 16.76 16.16
CA GLN A 781 9.02 18.21 16.27
C GLN A 781 8.37 18.60 17.60
N GLN A 782 7.52 17.73 18.14
CA GLN A 782 6.84 17.93 19.43
C GLN A 782 7.70 17.50 20.63
N ASN A 783 8.92 16.98 20.42
CA ASN A 783 9.76 16.38 21.44
C ASN A 783 9.04 15.27 22.24
N ASP A 784 8.21 14.48 21.56
CA ASP A 784 7.48 13.36 22.16
C ASP A 784 8.32 12.08 22.07
N PHE A 785 9.14 11.84 23.11
CA PHE A 785 10.07 10.71 23.18
C PHE A 785 9.36 9.35 23.12
N GLU A 786 8.26 9.22 23.86
CA GLU A 786 7.49 7.97 23.95
C GLU A 786 6.87 7.62 22.60
N ARG A 787 6.19 8.59 21.97
CA ARG A 787 5.59 8.40 20.64
C ARG A 787 6.66 8.10 19.60
N MET A 788 7.81 8.79 19.62
CA MET A 788 8.93 8.51 18.72
C MET A 788 9.42 7.07 18.87
N GLY A 789 9.59 6.58 20.11
CA GLY A 789 9.95 5.19 20.39
C GLY A 789 8.94 4.17 19.85
N LEU A 790 7.65 4.40 20.07
CA LEU A 790 6.57 3.55 19.54
C LEU A 790 6.51 3.56 18.00
N LEU A 791 6.80 4.71 17.38
CA LEU A 791 6.87 4.82 15.92
C LEU A 791 8.10 4.07 15.35
N VAL A 792 9.22 3.98 16.07
CA VAL A 792 10.34 3.10 15.69
C VAL A 792 9.93 1.63 15.73
N ARG A 793 9.16 1.21 16.73
CA ARG A 793 8.57 -0.14 16.79
C ARG A 793 7.64 -0.40 15.60
N LYS A 794 6.83 0.58 15.20
CA LYS A 794 6.00 0.48 13.99
C LYS A 794 6.84 0.37 12.72
N THR A 795 7.92 1.14 12.57
CA THR A 795 8.88 0.99 11.46
C THR A 795 9.44 -0.43 11.39
N TRP A 796 9.78 -1.03 12.53
CA TRP A 796 10.28 -2.41 12.58
C TRP A 796 9.26 -3.43 12.10
N ARG A 797 8.00 -3.28 12.48
CA ARG A 797 6.90 -4.14 12.00
C ARG A 797 6.70 -3.97 10.49
N GLN A 798 6.66 -2.74 10.00
CA GLN A 798 6.54 -2.47 8.55
C GLN A 798 7.67 -3.11 7.73
N ASN A 799 8.92 -3.02 8.20
CA ASN A 799 10.04 -3.65 7.52
C ASN A 799 9.92 -5.19 7.50
N GLN A 800 9.41 -5.81 8.57
CA GLN A 800 9.16 -7.25 8.62
C GLN A 800 8.00 -7.69 7.72
N THR A 801 6.95 -6.86 7.59
CA THR A 801 5.86 -7.10 6.65
C THR A 801 6.35 -7.03 5.20
N LEU A 802 7.30 -6.12 4.91
CA LEU A 802 7.91 -5.99 3.59
C LEU A 802 8.79 -7.20 3.24
N ASP A 803 9.61 -7.65 4.19
CA ASP A 803 10.40 -8.88 4.07
C ASP A 803 10.60 -9.55 5.44
N ALA A 804 10.12 -10.78 5.57
CA ALA A 804 10.31 -11.59 6.78
C ALA A 804 11.80 -11.87 7.05
N GLY A 805 12.65 -11.87 6.01
CA GLY A 805 14.10 -11.97 6.14
C GLY A 805 14.76 -10.84 6.94
N THR A 806 14.03 -9.75 7.21
CA THR A 806 14.43 -8.65 8.07
C THR A 806 14.71 -9.09 9.51
N ASN A 807 13.92 -10.03 10.07
CA ASN A 807 14.04 -10.48 11.46
C ASN A 807 14.30 -12.00 11.57
N PRO A 808 15.55 -12.46 11.33
CA PRO A 808 15.90 -13.87 11.49
C PRO A 808 15.70 -14.37 12.92
N ALA A 809 15.55 -15.69 13.09
CA ALA A 809 15.30 -16.32 14.40
C ALA A 809 16.29 -15.91 15.50
N ASP A 810 17.58 -15.76 15.19
CA ASP A 810 18.59 -15.28 16.15
C ASP A 810 18.31 -13.84 16.61
N VAL A 811 17.90 -12.96 15.71
CA VAL A 811 17.53 -11.57 16.03
C VAL A 811 16.22 -11.54 16.82
N ALA A 812 15.22 -12.31 16.39
CA ALA A 812 13.94 -12.43 17.07
C ALA A 812 14.11 -12.88 18.53
N LYS A 813 15.00 -13.86 18.76
CA LYS A 813 15.37 -14.33 20.11
C LYS A 813 16.04 -13.24 20.94
N LEU A 814 16.92 -12.41 20.36
CA LEU A 814 17.49 -11.27 21.09
C LEU A 814 16.41 -10.27 21.47
N THR A 815 15.55 -9.89 20.52
CA THR A 815 14.52 -8.88 20.75
C THR A 815 13.46 -9.34 21.74
N SER A 816 13.10 -10.62 21.76
CA SER A 816 12.13 -11.16 22.73
C SER A 816 12.59 -11.08 24.18
N LEU A 817 13.90 -11.04 24.44
CA LEU A 817 14.46 -10.92 25.80
C LEU A 817 14.31 -9.52 26.40
N ILE A 818 14.02 -8.51 25.58
CA ILE A 818 14.08 -7.10 25.96
C ILE A 818 12.83 -6.30 25.53
N ASP A 819 11.84 -6.94 24.91
CA ASP A 819 10.74 -6.22 24.27
C ASP A 819 9.93 -5.38 25.26
N ASP A 820 9.74 -5.90 26.47
CA ASP A 820 9.05 -5.23 27.58
C ASP A 820 9.83 -4.03 28.14
N LEU A 821 11.14 -3.97 27.91
CA LEU A 821 12.02 -2.88 28.35
C LEU A 821 12.17 -1.77 27.30
N CYS A 822 11.75 -2.02 26.06
CA CYS A 822 11.87 -1.10 24.95
C CYS A 822 10.55 -0.39 24.60
N LEU A 823 10.65 0.87 24.18
CA LEU A 823 9.61 1.56 23.42
C LEU A 823 9.60 1.10 21.96
N GLY A 824 10.80 0.82 21.42
CA GLY A 824 10.98 0.26 20.10
C GLY A 824 12.43 -0.05 19.79
N TYR A 825 12.64 -0.86 18.77
CA TYR A 825 13.96 -1.23 18.27
C TYR A 825 13.84 -1.64 16.81
N LYS A 826 14.95 -1.56 16.08
CA LYS A 826 15.05 -2.04 14.70
C LYS A 826 16.49 -2.31 14.29
N LEU A 827 16.65 -3.09 13.23
CA LEU A 827 17.90 -3.11 12.47
C LEU A 827 17.94 -1.87 11.55
N PRO A 828 18.96 -0.98 11.63
CA PRO A 828 19.05 0.25 10.83
C PRO A 828 19.37 0.08 9.33
N GLY A 829 19.34 -1.14 8.81
CA GLY A 829 19.66 -1.42 7.41
C GLY A 829 18.56 -2.23 6.75
N ALA A 830 18.90 -2.89 5.64
CA ALA A 830 18.00 -3.80 4.93
C ALA A 830 17.51 -5.01 5.77
N GLY A 831 18.06 -5.22 6.97
CA GLY A 831 17.69 -6.30 7.88
C GLY A 831 18.60 -7.53 7.79
N GLY A 832 18.23 -8.60 8.50
CA GLY A 832 18.93 -9.88 8.45
C GLY A 832 20.18 -10.00 9.32
N GLY A 833 20.60 -8.93 10.01
CA GLY A 833 21.76 -8.90 10.90
C GLY A 833 22.33 -7.48 11.08
N GLY A 834 23.56 -7.39 11.60
CA GLY A 834 24.27 -6.13 11.80
C GLY A 834 24.03 -5.52 13.18
N TYR A 835 23.80 -4.22 13.22
CA TYR A 835 23.49 -3.50 14.45
C TYR A 835 21.98 -3.51 14.75
N LEU A 836 21.65 -3.64 16.03
CA LEU A 836 20.33 -3.41 16.59
C LEU A 836 20.34 -2.06 17.32
N TYR A 837 19.50 -1.14 16.84
CA TYR A 837 19.24 0.14 17.50
C TYR A 837 17.99 0.02 18.36
N MET A 838 18.07 0.45 19.61
CA MET A 838 17.00 0.31 20.60
C MET A 838 16.75 1.62 21.32
N ILE A 839 15.49 1.85 21.67
CA ILE A 839 15.01 2.94 22.50
C ILE A 839 14.40 2.30 23.75
N ALA A 840 15.11 2.39 24.86
CA ALA A 840 14.63 1.96 26.16
C ALA A 840 13.53 2.90 26.68
N LYS A 841 12.63 2.40 27.54
CA LYS A 841 11.60 3.21 28.19
C LYS A 841 12.18 4.34 29.03
N ASP A 842 13.26 4.04 29.76
CA ASP A 842 13.93 4.93 30.69
C ASP A 842 15.40 4.46 30.91
N PRO A 843 16.22 5.23 31.66
CA PRO A 843 17.61 4.86 31.92
C PRO A 843 17.79 3.55 32.72
N GLU A 844 16.82 3.16 33.56
CA GLU A 844 16.88 1.91 34.32
C GLU A 844 16.66 0.71 33.40
N ALA A 845 15.63 0.78 32.54
CA ALA A 845 15.39 -0.19 31.49
C ALA A 845 16.62 -0.32 30.57
N ALA A 846 17.28 0.79 30.23
CA ALA A 846 18.50 0.78 29.43
C ALA A 846 19.65 0.00 30.10
N ALA A 847 19.83 0.18 31.41
CA ALA A 847 20.83 -0.57 32.18
C ALA A 847 20.51 -2.07 32.22
N ARG A 848 19.23 -2.44 32.40
CA ARG A 848 18.78 -3.84 32.39
C ARG A 848 18.98 -4.49 31.02
N ILE A 849 18.66 -3.79 29.93
CA ILE A 849 18.92 -4.26 28.56
C ILE A 849 20.41 -4.55 28.36
N LYS A 850 21.29 -3.65 28.82
CA LYS A 850 22.74 -3.85 28.74
C LYS A 850 23.19 -5.11 29.46
N GLN A 851 22.65 -5.37 30.65
CA GLN A 851 22.95 -6.58 31.40
C GLN A 851 22.46 -7.84 30.66
N ILE A 852 21.17 -7.87 30.29
CA ILE A 852 20.53 -9.04 29.66
C ILE A 852 21.26 -9.44 28.37
N LEU A 853 21.54 -8.49 27.47
CA LEU A 853 22.19 -8.78 26.20
C LEU A 853 23.67 -9.16 26.35
N SER A 854 24.36 -8.63 27.37
CA SER A 854 25.75 -9.01 27.66
C SER A 854 25.85 -10.44 28.19
N GLU A 855 24.88 -10.87 29.02
CA GLU A 855 24.81 -12.23 29.55
C GLU A 855 24.33 -13.26 28.51
N ASN A 856 23.51 -12.84 27.55
CA ASN A 856 22.88 -13.70 26.53
C ASN A 856 23.44 -13.49 25.11
N SER A 857 24.73 -13.16 25.01
CA SER A 857 25.38 -12.90 23.73
C SER A 857 25.37 -14.13 22.80
N ILE A 858 24.77 -13.99 21.61
CA ILE A 858 24.69 -15.07 20.60
C ILE A 858 26.05 -15.32 19.93
N ARG A 859 26.87 -14.28 19.76
CA ARG A 859 28.14 -14.34 19.03
C ARG A 859 29.25 -13.74 19.87
N LYS A 860 30.46 -14.32 19.81
CA LYS A 860 31.63 -13.86 20.57
C LYS A 860 31.99 -12.38 20.34
N ASN A 861 31.69 -11.86 19.15
CA ASN A 861 31.96 -10.47 18.76
C ASN A 861 30.79 -9.51 19.02
N ALA A 862 29.64 -10.00 19.51
CA ALA A 862 28.49 -9.16 19.79
C ALA A 862 28.76 -8.29 21.02
N ARG A 863 28.41 -7.00 20.93
CA ARG A 863 28.81 -5.99 21.91
C ARG A 863 28.01 -4.70 21.77
N PHE A 864 27.89 -3.97 22.87
CA PHE A 864 27.44 -2.57 22.84
C PHE A 864 28.52 -1.67 22.25
N VAL A 865 28.09 -0.66 21.52
CA VAL A 865 28.94 0.38 20.95
C VAL A 865 28.38 1.73 21.38
N ASP A 866 29.23 2.62 21.85
CA ASP A 866 28.79 3.98 22.20
C ASP A 866 28.47 4.75 20.92
N MET A 867 27.35 5.47 20.94
CA MET A 867 26.91 6.28 19.81
C MET A 867 26.64 7.72 20.23
N SER A 868 27.05 8.66 19.38
CA SER A 868 26.76 10.08 19.55
C SER A 868 26.28 10.67 18.23
N LEU A 869 25.35 11.62 18.30
CA LEU A 869 24.88 12.33 17.13
C LEU A 869 26.01 13.17 16.52
N SER A 870 26.29 13.00 15.23
CA SER A 870 27.21 13.86 14.48
C SER A 870 26.45 15.08 13.97
N THR A 871 26.92 16.29 14.26
CA THR A 871 26.31 17.54 13.78
C THR A 871 26.86 18.01 12.43
N THR A 872 27.95 17.43 11.93
CA THR A 872 28.73 17.97 10.81
C THR A 872 28.63 17.15 9.52
N GLY A 873 28.42 15.83 9.63
CA GLY A 873 28.38 14.92 8.47
C GLY A 873 29.76 14.69 7.89
N LEU A 874 29.86 14.60 6.56
CA LEU A 874 31.16 14.53 5.86
C LEU A 874 32.01 15.77 6.16
N GLN A 875 33.25 15.53 6.57
CA GLN A 875 34.28 16.53 6.81
C GLN A 875 35.52 16.22 5.97
N ILE A 876 36.07 17.25 5.33
CA ILE A 876 37.34 17.19 4.59
C ILE A 876 38.31 18.18 5.23
N SER A 877 39.55 17.77 5.41
CA SER A 877 40.64 18.60 5.94
C SER A 877 41.95 18.30 5.21
N ARG A 878 42.88 19.25 5.20
CA ARG A 878 44.24 19.09 4.68
C ARG A 878 45.24 19.18 5.84
N SER A 879 46.36 18.47 5.75
CA SER A 879 47.48 18.55 6.70
C SER A 879 48.21 19.89 6.67
#